data_AF-A0A955XQK9-F1
#
_entry.id   AF-A0A955XQK9-F1
#
_cell.length_a   1.000
_cell.length_b   1.000
_cell.length_c   1.000
_cell.angle_alpha   90.00
_cell.angle_beta   90.00
_cell.angle_gamma   90.00
#
_symmetry.space_group_name_H-M   'P 1'
#
loop_
_entity.id
_entity.type
_entity.pdbx_description
1 polymer ?
#
loop_
_entity_poly.entity_id
_entity_poly.type
_entity_poly.pdbx_seq_one_letter_code
_entity_poly.pdbx_strand_id
1 'polypeptide(L)'
;MKISTLAIILVIVGATFPASAQDVLNRVSLVDVTSQEDGTAVRIVGSNAPTFSVYQLAQPARIFVDMSNTELDGDIANWGVDDGVVDDVLVLQFQDDVSLVTRVIISLDDEEADYDVTTEGSDVIVRITTDSVHAIAREGDRLRAQTNQDDERIEELLMQYEQAMRSLEGYQLELGARQAELDALAMNSRQREIEITRMRAQMEDLRGELEVRDDAVQDAEQREAVLLQQVADLQARGADAEEVGAVIREREAQTAALSELRHEYERVASEAQQSSNTLHFLEVELNDAEEARRSAEARIEQQEARMSEMQDTIAELQRASGENEDLLAERQDRLAELEQAVRESSGREQEQRTRADDLEVRVSNFANDLENARANEESARQALAAVNQRAAALERELEELESQSGARDTLDTELRDTEERRQALAEELERTQADLADFESAVVSAADRRESAELEAAEAELRRQEALDDLEQAVALREQAETNAAAVRADLQHVEQLLDQRRAENERIEAQLRVAQAEREQLNAQMAQIRASTEADLESAREEMDRMARQVASAREERETIESDLAARQEAAQASLAATRAERERLNQEVEALRVEQSRRAAQSGNLEEEYTQTVEALEAVRAERQRLESELENMEARQSERTGELSREYEQTVA
;
A
#
# COMPACT_ATOMS: atom_id res chain seq x y z
N MET A 1 27.97 38.25 -36.74
CA MET A 1 27.10 38.88 -37.76
C MET A 1 27.87 40.03 -38.40
N LYS A 2 28.26 39.91 -39.70
CA LYS A 2 29.09 40.88 -40.49
C LYS A 2 30.53 41.12 -39.93
N ILE A 3 31.70 40.91 -40.56
CA ILE A 3 32.25 40.66 -41.93
C ILE A 3 33.09 41.85 -42.48
N SER A 4 34.42 41.67 -42.55
CA SER A 4 35.45 42.25 -43.50
C SER A 4 35.70 43.79 -43.59
N THR A 5 36.64 44.36 -44.39
CA THR A 5 38.10 44.11 -44.71
C THR A 5 38.66 45.24 -45.66
N LEU A 6 39.79 45.92 -45.32
CA LEU A 6 40.86 46.60 -46.15
C LEU A 6 40.61 47.50 -47.43
N ALA A 7 41.18 48.75 -47.53
CA ALA A 7 41.37 49.60 -48.77
C ALA A 7 42.31 50.88 -48.64
N ILE A 8 42.67 51.65 -49.71
CA ILE A 8 43.74 52.75 -49.81
C ILE A 8 43.50 53.87 -50.94
N ILE A 9 43.80 55.23 -50.79
CA ILE A 9 44.01 56.39 -51.81
C ILE A 9 43.97 57.88 -51.18
N LEU A 10 44.27 59.13 -51.72
CA LEU A 10 45.31 59.87 -52.57
C LEU A 10 45.22 61.48 -52.49
N VAL A 11 45.85 62.38 -53.36
CA VAL A 11 46.25 63.86 -53.12
C VAL A 11 46.28 64.87 -54.37
N ILE A 12 46.23 66.28 -54.26
CA ILE A 12 46.81 67.42 -55.17
C ILE A 12 46.48 68.99 -54.82
N VAL A 13 46.99 70.11 -55.50
CA VAL A 13 47.36 71.55 -55.02
C VAL A 13 47.25 72.86 -56.00
N GLY A 14 47.39 74.20 -55.56
CA GLY A 14 47.71 75.51 -56.36
C GLY A 14 47.72 76.99 -55.68
N ALA A 15 48.32 78.14 -56.25
CA ALA A 15 48.36 79.61 -55.71
C ALA A 15 48.93 80.86 -56.60
N THR A 16 48.80 82.23 -56.27
CA THR A 16 49.37 83.51 -56.98
C THR A 16 49.31 84.96 -56.25
N PHE A 17 49.96 86.14 -56.70
CA PHE A 17 50.20 87.49 -55.95
C PHE A 17 50.10 89.00 -56.64
N PRO A 18 50.94 90.13 -56.47
CA PRO A 18 50.55 91.61 -56.16
C PRO A 18 51.17 92.92 -56.90
N ALA A 19 51.09 94.23 -56.40
CA ALA A 19 51.46 95.59 -57.05
C ALA A 19 51.90 96.90 -56.17
N SER A 20 51.96 98.22 -56.65
CA SER A 20 52.62 99.48 -56.00
C SER A 20 52.18 101.00 -56.40
N ALA A 21 52.77 102.16 -55.88
CA ALA A 21 52.31 103.64 -55.96
C ALA A 21 53.36 104.90 -55.92
N GLN A 22 53.00 106.23 -55.71
CA GLN A 22 53.83 107.54 -55.87
C GLN A 22 53.51 108.90 -55.02
N ASP A 23 54.03 110.16 -55.32
CA ASP A 23 54.29 111.41 -54.43
C ASP A 23 54.06 112.96 -54.89
N VAL A 24 54.24 114.04 -54.01
CA VAL A 24 54.35 115.58 -54.21
C VAL A 24 54.64 116.43 -52.88
N LEU A 25 54.79 117.80 -52.84
CA LEU A 25 55.04 118.68 -51.62
C LEU A 25 53.82 118.87 -50.66
N ASN A 26 54.04 119.03 -49.34
CA ASN A 26 53.00 118.90 -48.29
C ASN A 26 52.64 120.19 -47.49
N ARG A 27 51.44 120.22 -46.87
CA ARG A 27 50.99 121.20 -45.85
C ARG A 27 50.44 120.49 -44.61
N VAL A 28 50.59 121.07 -43.42
CA VAL A 28 49.94 120.61 -42.17
C VAL A 28 48.94 121.65 -41.68
N SER A 29 47.71 121.23 -41.42
CA SER A 29 46.57 122.12 -41.13
C SER A 29 45.93 121.91 -39.75
N LEU A 30 46.25 120.82 -39.05
CA LEU A 30 45.74 120.55 -37.70
C LEU A 30 46.69 119.61 -36.93
N VAL A 31 46.78 119.82 -35.62
CA VAL A 31 47.24 118.82 -34.65
C VAL A 31 46.12 118.65 -33.62
N ASP A 32 45.74 117.41 -33.36
CA ASP A 32 44.63 117.02 -32.49
C ASP A 32 45.11 115.97 -31.46
N VAL A 33 44.55 116.01 -30.25
CA VAL A 33 44.99 115.20 -29.10
C VAL A 33 43.77 114.57 -28.42
N THR A 34 43.79 113.26 -28.21
CA THR A 34 42.69 112.52 -27.59
C THR A 34 43.22 111.44 -26.64
N SER A 35 43.01 111.63 -25.35
CA SER A 35 43.20 110.58 -24.33
C SER A 35 42.12 109.50 -24.46
N GLN A 36 42.51 108.23 -24.29
CA GLN A 36 41.70 107.02 -24.47
C GLN A 36 41.87 106.12 -23.22
N GLU A 37 41.11 105.03 -23.11
CA GLU A 37 41.11 104.16 -21.91
C GLU A 37 42.41 103.34 -21.75
N ASP A 38 43.17 103.19 -22.84
CA ASP A 38 44.43 102.46 -22.95
C ASP A 38 45.68 103.36 -23.04
N GLY A 39 45.52 104.67 -23.24
CA GLY A 39 46.61 105.63 -23.44
C GLY A 39 46.19 106.87 -24.23
N THR A 40 47.15 107.67 -24.69
CA THR A 40 46.86 108.97 -25.34
C THR A 40 47.34 108.99 -26.80
N ALA A 41 46.52 109.57 -27.69
CA ALA A 41 46.75 109.61 -29.12
C ALA A 41 46.86 111.04 -29.65
N VAL A 42 47.91 111.32 -30.43
CA VAL A 42 48.17 112.60 -31.11
C VAL A 42 48.12 112.41 -32.62
N ARG A 43 47.22 113.12 -33.32
CA ARG A 43 47.07 113.10 -34.78
C ARG A 43 47.57 114.40 -35.39
N ILE A 44 48.43 114.31 -36.41
CA ILE A 44 48.96 115.43 -37.18
C ILE A 44 48.44 115.31 -38.61
N VAL A 45 47.63 116.29 -39.05
CA VAL A 45 46.87 116.23 -40.31
C VAL A 45 47.64 116.90 -41.44
N GLY A 46 48.10 116.10 -42.40
CA GLY A 46 48.79 116.55 -43.61
C GLY A 46 47.87 116.60 -44.85
N SER A 47 48.26 117.36 -45.87
CA SER A 47 47.55 117.44 -47.16
C SER A 47 47.97 116.38 -48.19
N ASN A 48 49.17 115.81 -48.00
CA ASN A 48 49.77 114.74 -48.80
C ASN A 48 50.45 113.72 -47.87
N ALA A 49 50.75 112.53 -48.39
CA ALA A 49 51.45 111.47 -47.66
C ALA A 49 52.79 112.00 -47.07
N PRO A 50 52.97 112.00 -45.73
CA PRO A 50 54.09 112.69 -45.11
C PRO A 50 55.37 111.85 -45.18
N THR A 51 56.49 112.51 -45.52
CA THR A 51 57.82 111.98 -45.21
C THR A 51 58.26 112.58 -43.89
N PHE A 52 58.37 111.75 -42.86
CA PHE A 52 58.68 112.19 -41.51
C PHE A 52 59.65 111.24 -40.80
N SER A 53 60.22 111.69 -39.68
CA SER A 53 61.00 110.88 -38.76
C SER A 53 60.55 111.11 -37.33
N VAL A 54 60.71 110.10 -36.47
CA VAL A 54 60.34 110.16 -35.06
C VAL A 54 61.52 109.70 -34.20
N TYR A 55 61.77 110.41 -33.11
CA TYR A 55 62.76 110.01 -32.10
C TYR A 55 62.36 110.54 -30.72
N GLN A 56 62.85 109.89 -29.67
CA GLN A 56 62.64 110.27 -28.28
C GLN A 56 63.94 110.83 -27.67
N LEU A 57 63.81 111.79 -26.76
CA LEU A 57 64.87 112.25 -25.84
C LEU A 57 64.42 111.98 -24.40
N ALA A 58 65.37 111.76 -23.49
CA ALA A 58 65.13 111.63 -22.06
C ALA A 58 65.59 112.89 -21.30
N GLN A 59 65.03 113.12 -20.10
CA GLN A 59 65.35 114.22 -19.19
C GLN A 59 65.19 115.66 -19.76
N PRO A 60 63.95 116.18 -19.89
CA PRO A 60 62.67 115.49 -19.68
C PRO A 60 62.32 114.57 -20.86
N ALA A 61 61.50 113.55 -20.61
CA ALA A 61 61.05 112.63 -21.66
C ALA A 61 60.21 113.35 -22.72
N ARG A 62 60.66 113.32 -23.98
CA ARG A 62 60.04 114.05 -25.10
C ARG A 62 60.12 113.26 -26.39
N ILE A 63 58.98 113.07 -27.07
CA ILE A 63 58.90 112.54 -28.45
C ILE A 63 58.92 113.71 -29.43
N PHE A 64 59.70 113.58 -30.51
CA PHE A 64 59.81 114.53 -31.60
C PHE A 64 59.33 113.89 -32.89
N VAL A 65 58.47 114.60 -33.64
CA VAL A 65 58.00 114.19 -34.98
C VAL A 65 58.38 115.29 -35.98
N ASP A 66 59.33 114.99 -36.86
CA ASP A 66 59.83 115.92 -37.88
C ASP A 66 59.28 115.58 -39.26
N MET A 67 58.45 116.46 -39.82
CA MET A 67 57.83 116.33 -41.14
C MET A 67 58.59 117.18 -42.17
N SER A 68 59.26 116.51 -43.10
CA SER A 68 60.07 117.17 -44.14
C SER A 68 59.20 117.74 -45.28
N ASN A 69 59.72 118.77 -45.94
CA ASN A 69 59.09 119.41 -47.11
C ASN A 69 57.61 119.82 -46.86
N THR A 70 57.36 120.38 -45.67
CA THR A 70 56.01 120.57 -45.12
C THR A 70 55.82 122.02 -44.65
N GLU A 71 54.73 122.68 -45.09
CA GLU A 71 54.36 124.04 -44.68
C GLU A 71 53.22 124.04 -43.64
N LEU A 72 53.33 124.79 -42.53
CA LEU A 72 52.22 125.04 -41.60
C LEU A 72 51.18 125.97 -42.24
N ASP A 73 49.90 125.58 -42.18
CA ASP A 73 48.78 126.36 -42.71
C ASP A 73 48.04 127.11 -41.58
N GLY A 74 48.66 128.18 -41.08
CA GLY A 74 48.12 129.06 -40.04
C GLY A 74 48.72 128.88 -38.64
N ASP A 75 48.22 129.66 -37.69
CA ASP A 75 48.65 129.63 -36.28
C ASP A 75 48.05 128.40 -35.56
N ILE A 76 48.77 127.28 -35.57
CA ILE A 76 48.43 126.10 -34.75
C ILE A 76 48.82 126.37 -33.29
N ALA A 77 47.87 126.17 -32.38
CA ALA A 77 48.08 126.38 -30.95
C ALA A 77 48.90 125.24 -30.30
N ASN A 78 49.67 125.58 -29.27
CA ASN A 78 50.29 124.61 -28.36
C ASN A 78 49.28 124.20 -27.28
N TRP A 79 49.36 122.96 -26.82
CA TRP A 79 48.42 122.36 -25.86
C TRP A 79 49.16 121.92 -24.60
N GLY A 80 48.55 122.16 -23.43
CA GLY A 80 48.87 121.44 -22.19
C GLY A 80 47.78 120.39 -21.96
N VAL A 81 48.17 119.19 -21.57
CA VAL A 81 47.31 118.00 -21.50
C VAL A 81 47.13 117.55 -20.04
N ASP A 82 48.23 117.34 -19.28
CA ASP A 82 48.22 116.99 -17.84
C ASP A 82 47.31 115.77 -17.56
N ASP A 83 47.44 114.72 -18.38
CA ASP A 83 46.65 113.47 -18.25
C ASP A 83 47.38 112.32 -17.52
N GLY A 84 48.60 112.57 -17.04
CA GLY A 84 49.45 111.60 -16.36
C GLY A 84 50.23 110.67 -17.31
N VAL A 85 50.11 110.86 -18.62
CA VAL A 85 50.96 110.24 -19.65
C VAL A 85 51.61 111.32 -20.50
N VAL A 86 50.88 112.37 -20.88
CA VAL A 86 51.33 113.51 -21.69
C VAL A 86 51.16 114.83 -20.92
N ASP A 87 52.24 115.62 -20.87
CA ASP A 87 52.30 116.95 -20.23
C ASP A 87 51.94 118.06 -21.24
N ASP A 88 52.77 118.28 -22.27
CA ASP A 88 52.55 119.30 -23.30
C ASP A 88 52.76 118.82 -24.75
N VAL A 89 52.10 119.50 -25.70
CA VAL A 89 52.29 119.32 -27.14
C VAL A 89 52.58 120.66 -27.80
N LEU A 90 53.77 120.79 -28.37
CA LEU A 90 54.27 121.99 -29.05
C LEU A 90 54.40 121.77 -30.56
N VAL A 91 54.05 122.78 -31.36
CA VAL A 91 54.24 122.78 -32.82
C VAL A 91 55.17 123.93 -33.22
N LEU A 92 56.20 123.62 -34.01
CA LEU A 92 57.20 124.58 -34.49
C LEU A 92 57.48 124.34 -35.97
N GLN A 93 57.86 125.39 -36.70
CA GLN A 93 58.38 125.28 -38.06
C GLN A 93 59.72 125.99 -38.18
N PHE A 94 60.63 125.40 -38.94
CA PHE A 94 61.88 126.02 -39.33
C PHE A 94 62.26 125.59 -40.76
N GLN A 95 63.09 126.38 -41.43
CA GLN A 95 63.72 125.98 -42.68
C GLN A 95 65.13 125.50 -42.37
N ASP A 96 65.39 124.21 -42.63
CA ASP A 96 66.75 123.68 -42.73
C ASP A 96 67.28 123.98 -44.14
N ASP A 97 68.61 123.95 -44.34
CA ASP A 97 69.34 124.60 -45.47
C ASP A 97 68.78 124.32 -46.89
N VAL A 98 68.04 123.22 -47.08
CA VAL A 98 67.47 122.79 -48.37
C VAL A 98 65.94 122.59 -48.34
N SER A 99 65.29 122.51 -47.17
CA SER A 99 63.85 122.18 -47.08
C SER A 99 63.15 122.73 -45.84
N LEU A 100 61.86 123.03 -45.98
CA LEU A 100 60.99 123.48 -44.89
C LEU A 100 60.53 122.27 -44.05
N VAL A 101 60.69 122.36 -42.73
CA VAL A 101 60.40 121.27 -41.77
C VAL A 101 59.41 121.76 -40.72
N THR A 102 58.36 120.97 -40.50
CA THR A 102 57.41 121.14 -39.39
C THR A 102 57.73 120.10 -38.32
N ARG A 103 57.94 120.54 -37.08
CA ARG A 103 58.30 119.73 -35.92
C ARG A 103 57.19 119.78 -34.89
N VAL A 104 56.69 118.61 -34.49
CA VAL A 104 55.83 118.45 -33.30
C VAL A 104 56.66 117.85 -32.18
N ILE A 105 56.46 118.36 -30.96
CA ILE A 105 57.15 117.92 -29.73
C ILE A 105 56.07 117.53 -28.73
N ILE A 106 56.18 116.35 -28.12
CA ILE A 106 55.25 115.83 -27.11
C ILE A 106 56.06 115.56 -25.84
N SER A 107 55.76 116.20 -24.72
CA SER A 107 56.36 115.87 -23.41
C SER A 107 55.58 114.78 -22.70
N LEU A 108 56.29 113.90 -22.01
CA LEU A 108 55.72 112.79 -21.25
C LEU A 108 55.94 113.00 -19.75
N ASP A 109 54.96 112.60 -18.94
CA ASP A 109 55.08 112.57 -17.47
C ASP A 109 55.97 111.42 -16.98
N ASP A 110 55.96 110.30 -17.70
CA ASP A 110 56.74 109.08 -17.38
C ASP A 110 57.89 108.88 -18.39
N GLU A 111 59.06 108.47 -17.90
CA GLU A 111 60.20 108.10 -18.77
C GLU A 111 60.07 106.67 -19.34
N GLU A 112 59.19 105.82 -18.79
CA GLU A 112 58.99 104.41 -19.19
C GLU A 112 57.76 104.17 -20.10
N ALA A 113 57.14 105.22 -20.65
CA ALA A 113 55.97 105.08 -21.53
C ALA A 113 56.33 104.59 -22.96
N ASP A 114 55.70 103.48 -23.39
CA ASP A 114 55.84 102.93 -24.75
C ASP A 114 55.00 103.72 -25.76
N TYR A 115 55.52 103.89 -26.98
CA TYR A 115 54.82 104.57 -28.07
C TYR A 115 54.89 103.84 -29.42
N ASP A 116 53.80 103.92 -30.20
CA ASP A 116 53.70 103.45 -31.58
C ASP A 116 53.34 104.62 -32.51
N VAL A 117 53.80 104.59 -33.76
CA VAL A 117 53.52 105.63 -34.76
C VAL A 117 53.12 105.04 -36.09
N THR A 118 51.92 105.40 -36.52
CA THR A 118 51.27 104.93 -37.75
C THR A 118 50.90 106.08 -38.67
N THR A 119 50.57 105.78 -39.93
CA THR A 119 50.03 106.77 -40.88
C THR A 119 48.65 106.35 -41.39
N GLU A 120 47.75 107.32 -41.47
CA GLU A 120 46.43 107.18 -42.07
C GLU A 120 46.34 108.09 -43.31
N GLY A 121 46.87 107.60 -44.43
CA GLY A 121 46.89 108.34 -45.70
C GLY A 121 47.88 109.50 -45.69
N SER A 122 47.40 110.69 -45.32
CA SER A 122 48.21 111.91 -45.17
C SER A 122 48.44 112.33 -43.71
N ASP A 123 47.82 111.63 -42.76
CA ASP A 123 47.96 111.90 -41.32
C ASP A 123 49.07 111.04 -40.70
N VAL A 124 49.74 111.58 -39.67
CA VAL A 124 50.58 110.82 -38.74
C VAL A 124 49.84 110.68 -37.41
N ILE A 125 49.86 109.49 -36.81
CA ILE A 125 49.23 109.22 -35.51
C ILE A 125 50.25 108.58 -34.58
N VAL A 126 50.54 109.26 -33.46
CA VAL A 126 51.33 108.74 -32.33
C VAL A 126 50.36 108.23 -31.27
N ARG A 127 50.56 107.01 -30.77
CA ARG A 127 49.85 106.44 -29.60
C ARG A 127 50.84 106.14 -28.50
N ILE A 128 50.49 106.43 -27.25
CA ILE A 128 51.37 106.30 -26.07
C ILE A 128 50.61 105.55 -24.97
N THR A 129 51.17 104.46 -24.42
CA THR A 129 50.45 103.47 -23.58
C THR A 129 51.29 102.94 -22.40
N THR A 130 50.67 102.30 -21.41
CA THR A 130 51.38 101.71 -20.23
C THR A 130 51.04 100.22 -19.99
N ASP A 131 52.03 99.41 -19.59
CA ASP A 131 52.00 97.92 -19.65
C ASP A 131 51.07 97.20 -18.63
N SER A 132 50.18 97.91 -17.93
CA SER A 132 49.34 97.31 -16.88
C SER A 132 48.31 96.29 -17.40
N VAL A 133 47.98 96.31 -18.70
CA VAL A 133 46.85 95.55 -19.28
C VAL A 133 47.20 94.10 -19.64
N HIS A 134 48.45 93.80 -19.98
CA HIS A 134 48.83 92.49 -20.55
C HIS A 134 48.93 91.33 -19.53
N ALA A 135 48.83 91.60 -18.22
CA ALA A 135 48.88 90.57 -17.18
C ALA A 135 47.59 89.73 -17.09
N ILE A 136 46.42 90.37 -17.21
CA ILE A 136 45.12 89.78 -16.81
C ILE A 136 44.70 88.61 -17.71
N ALA A 137 44.99 88.68 -19.01
CA ALA A 137 44.57 87.66 -19.98
C ALA A 137 45.12 86.26 -19.69
N ARG A 138 46.33 86.15 -19.10
CA ARG A 138 47.05 84.88 -18.92
C ARG A 138 46.49 84.00 -17.78
N GLU A 139 45.70 84.59 -16.88
CA GLU A 139 45.15 83.87 -15.72
C GLU A 139 43.82 83.17 -16.06
N GLY A 140 43.01 83.77 -16.95
CA GLY A 140 41.69 83.23 -17.32
C GLY A 140 41.73 81.87 -18.02
N ASP A 141 42.76 81.60 -18.83
CA ASP A 141 42.88 80.33 -19.56
C ASP A 141 43.34 79.18 -18.66
N ARG A 142 44.06 79.45 -17.56
CA ARG A 142 44.42 78.44 -16.55
C ARG A 142 43.20 77.90 -15.82
N LEU A 143 42.30 78.79 -15.39
CA LEU A 143 41.08 78.41 -14.69
C LEU A 143 40.18 77.52 -15.54
N ARG A 144 40.04 77.81 -16.84
CA ARG A 144 39.29 76.97 -17.78
C ARG A 144 39.89 75.57 -17.94
N ALA A 145 41.21 75.47 -18.07
CA ALA A 145 41.89 74.17 -18.17
C ALA A 145 41.70 73.33 -16.90
N GLN A 146 41.72 73.96 -15.73
CA GLN A 146 41.48 73.28 -14.45
C GLN A 146 40.02 72.80 -14.31
N THR A 147 39.02 73.62 -14.68
CA THR A 147 37.60 73.21 -14.62
C THR A 147 37.35 71.93 -15.43
N ASN A 148 37.84 71.87 -16.67
CA ASN A 148 37.68 70.68 -17.52
C ASN A 148 38.31 69.43 -16.89
N GLN A 149 39.44 69.57 -16.20
CA GLN A 149 40.13 68.46 -15.54
C GLN A 149 39.38 67.96 -14.29
N ASP A 150 38.69 68.85 -13.57
CA ASP A 150 37.83 68.47 -12.45
C ASP A 150 36.53 67.81 -12.93
N ASP A 151 35.95 68.26 -14.05
CA ASP A 151 34.77 67.61 -14.68
C ASP A 151 35.08 66.18 -15.17
N GLU A 152 36.18 65.96 -15.90
CA GLU A 152 36.64 64.62 -16.30
C GLU A 152 36.80 63.67 -15.10
N ARG A 153 37.27 64.21 -13.97
CA ARG A 153 37.48 63.47 -12.72
C ARG A 153 36.19 63.16 -11.98
N ILE A 154 35.16 63.98 -12.12
CA ILE A 154 33.80 63.71 -11.62
C ILE A 154 33.17 62.58 -12.44
N GLU A 155 33.31 62.58 -13.77
CA GLU A 155 32.83 61.46 -14.62
C GLU A 155 33.55 60.13 -14.28
N GLU A 156 34.87 60.16 -14.04
CA GLU A 156 35.60 58.97 -13.60
C GLU A 156 35.06 58.41 -12.28
N LEU A 157 34.86 59.27 -11.26
CA LEU A 157 34.33 58.87 -9.96
C LEU A 157 32.89 58.36 -10.04
N LEU A 158 32.05 58.92 -10.90
CA LEU A 158 30.69 58.42 -11.15
C LEU A 158 30.71 57.04 -11.83
N MET A 159 31.59 56.82 -12.81
CA MET A 159 31.78 55.50 -13.41
C MET A 159 32.30 54.46 -12.41
N GLN A 160 33.24 54.83 -11.53
CA GLN A 160 33.72 53.95 -10.46
C GLN A 160 32.60 53.62 -9.45
N TYR A 161 31.77 54.61 -9.10
CA TYR A 161 30.61 54.41 -8.20
C TYR A 161 29.55 53.50 -8.83
N GLU A 162 29.20 53.69 -10.11
CA GLU A 162 28.28 52.79 -10.81
C GLU A 162 28.82 51.36 -10.91
N GLN A 163 30.11 51.18 -11.19
CA GLN A 163 30.73 49.84 -11.22
C GLN A 163 30.70 49.19 -9.83
N ALA A 164 30.98 49.94 -8.76
CA ALA A 164 30.87 49.47 -7.39
C ALA A 164 29.42 49.06 -7.05
N MET A 165 28.43 49.88 -7.38
CA MET A 165 27.00 49.57 -7.16
C MET A 165 26.54 48.32 -7.93
N ARG A 166 26.88 48.19 -9.22
CA ARG A 166 26.56 46.98 -10.00
C ARG A 166 27.26 45.73 -9.45
N SER A 167 28.47 45.87 -8.89
CA SER A 167 29.15 44.76 -8.20
C SER A 167 28.43 44.38 -6.90
N LEU A 168 27.92 45.35 -6.14
CA LEU A 168 27.18 45.14 -4.91
C LEU A 168 25.83 44.45 -5.17
N GLU A 169 25.11 44.85 -6.22
CA GLU A 169 23.91 44.15 -6.69
C GLU A 169 24.23 42.70 -7.09
N GLY A 170 25.35 42.48 -7.79
CA GLY A 170 25.86 41.15 -8.10
C GLY A 170 26.11 40.28 -6.86
N TYR A 171 26.80 40.82 -5.85
CA TYR A 171 27.03 40.13 -4.58
C TYR A 171 25.74 39.87 -3.80
N GLN A 172 24.78 40.80 -3.80
CA GLN A 172 23.46 40.57 -3.18
C GLN A 172 22.68 39.46 -3.87
N LEU A 173 22.76 39.38 -5.20
CA LEU A 173 22.11 38.32 -5.98
C LEU A 173 22.80 36.97 -5.80
N GLU A 174 24.14 36.93 -5.69
CA GLU A 174 24.87 35.71 -5.34
C GLU A 174 24.57 35.24 -3.90
N LEU A 175 24.50 36.16 -2.94
CA LEU A 175 24.09 35.85 -1.56
C LEU A 175 22.66 35.30 -1.51
N GLY A 176 21.73 35.89 -2.26
CA GLY A 176 20.37 35.36 -2.41
C GLY A 176 20.33 33.96 -3.02
N ALA A 177 21.14 33.71 -4.05
CA ALA A 177 21.26 32.39 -4.68
C ALA A 177 21.84 31.33 -3.71
N ARG A 178 22.92 31.66 -2.99
CA ARG A 178 23.52 30.79 -1.96
C ARG A 178 22.58 30.54 -0.78
N GLN A 179 21.79 31.54 -0.37
CA GLN A 179 20.77 31.36 0.66
C GLN A 179 19.68 30.38 0.21
N ALA A 180 19.19 30.53 -1.03
CA ALA A 180 18.23 29.58 -1.61
C ALA A 180 18.81 28.16 -1.77
N GLU A 181 20.10 28.02 -2.10
CA GLU A 181 20.81 26.74 -2.14
C GLU A 181 20.90 26.10 -0.74
N LEU A 182 21.22 26.88 0.29
CA LEU A 182 21.25 26.40 1.68
C LEU A 182 19.86 25.99 2.18
N ASP A 183 18.81 26.76 1.86
CA ASP A 183 17.44 26.42 2.20
C ASP A 183 16.96 25.15 1.48
N ALA A 184 17.32 24.98 0.20
CA ALA A 184 17.07 23.75 -0.56
C ALA A 184 17.86 22.54 0.01
N LEU A 185 19.11 22.75 0.45
CA LEU A 185 19.89 21.71 1.13
C LEU A 185 19.26 21.31 2.48
N ALA A 186 18.75 22.29 3.24
CA ALA A 186 18.06 22.06 4.50
C ALA A 186 16.73 21.31 4.30
N MET A 187 15.96 21.62 3.25
CA MET A 187 14.77 20.84 2.88
C MET A 187 15.11 19.40 2.50
N ASN A 188 16.14 19.18 1.66
CA ASN A 188 16.62 17.85 1.31
C ASN A 188 17.11 17.05 2.54
N SER A 189 17.78 17.72 3.50
CA SER A 189 18.21 17.10 4.75
C SER A 189 17.03 16.63 5.59
N ARG A 190 16.01 17.49 5.80
CA ARG A 190 14.77 17.12 6.50
C ARG A 190 14.01 15.99 5.80
N GLN A 191 13.96 15.99 4.47
CA GLN A 191 13.31 14.92 3.71
C GLN A 191 14.02 13.57 3.91
N ARG A 192 15.36 13.54 3.91
CA ARG A 192 16.16 12.36 4.25
C ARG A 192 16.01 11.93 5.71
N GLU A 193 15.87 12.87 6.63
CA GLU A 193 15.64 12.58 8.06
C GLU A 193 14.26 11.93 8.29
N ILE A 194 13.22 12.40 7.59
CA ILE A 194 11.88 11.77 7.56
C ILE A 194 11.95 10.38 6.93
N GLU A 195 12.72 10.21 5.85
CA GLU A 195 12.92 8.91 5.19
C GLU A 195 13.66 7.91 6.08
N ILE A 196 14.76 8.32 6.74
CA ILE A 196 15.48 7.52 7.74
C ILE A 196 14.57 7.15 8.92
N THR A 197 13.70 8.08 9.35
CA THR A 197 12.74 7.82 10.43
C THR A 197 11.69 6.80 10.00
N ARG A 198 11.18 6.88 8.77
CA ARG A 198 10.26 5.87 8.19
C ARG A 198 10.95 4.51 8.06
N MET A 199 12.17 4.46 7.55
CA MET A 199 12.95 3.23 7.44
C MET A 199 13.23 2.60 8.81
N ARG A 200 13.48 3.41 9.85
CA ARG A 200 13.61 2.91 11.23
C ARG A 200 12.32 2.28 11.74
N ALA A 201 11.19 2.95 11.57
CA ALA A 201 9.88 2.37 11.93
C ALA A 201 9.63 1.05 11.19
N GLN A 202 9.86 0.99 9.88
CA GLN A 202 9.72 -0.26 9.10
C GLN A 202 10.68 -1.37 9.55
N MET A 203 11.89 -1.03 9.99
CA MET A 203 12.84 -2.00 10.57
C MET A 203 12.46 -2.43 12.00
N GLU A 204 11.71 -1.63 12.73
CA GLU A 204 11.17 -1.93 14.05
C GLU A 204 9.91 -2.80 13.94
N ASP A 205 9.01 -2.49 13.00
CA ASP A 205 7.87 -3.32 12.59
C ASP A 205 8.35 -4.71 12.13
N LEU A 206 9.30 -4.78 11.18
CA LEU A 206 9.89 -6.04 10.69
C LEU A 206 10.62 -6.81 11.81
N ARG A 207 11.18 -6.12 12.79
CA ARG A 207 11.77 -6.77 13.97
C ARG A 207 10.70 -7.39 14.85
N GLY A 208 9.58 -6.70 15.07
CA GLY A 208 8.42 -7.27 15.76
C GLY A 208 7.82 -8.47 15.03
N GLU A 209 7.72 -8.43 13.71
CA GLU A 209 7.30 -9.59 12.89
C GLU A 209 8.26 -10.78 13.00
N LEU A 210 9.57 -10.52 13.15
CA LEU A 210 10.58 -11.56 13.39
C LEU A 210 10.50 -12.10 14.82
N GLU A 211 10.32 -11.25 15.83
CA GLU A 211 10.18 -11.65 17.23
C GLU A 211 8.92 -12.53 17.43
N VAL A 212 7.78 -12.15 16.84
CA VAL A 212 6.55 -12.97 16.80
C VAL A 212 6.74 -14.27 16.01
N ARG A 213 7.65 -14.31 15.03
CA ARG A 213 8.00 -15.54 14.30
C ARG A 213 8.93 -16.45 15.09
N ASP A 214 9.92 -15.91 15.79
CA ASP A 214 10.82 -16.67 16.65
C ASP A 214 10.05 -17.25 17.85
N ASP A 215 9.11 -16.50 18.42
CA ASP A 215 8.13 -17.00 19.39
C ASP A 215 7.28 -18.13 18.79
N ALA A 216 6.70 -17.95 17.59
CA ALA A 216 5.90 -18.98 16.94
C ALA A 216 6.71 -20.23 16.54
N VAL A 217 8.01 -20.10 16.29
CA VAL A 217 8.94 -21.21 16.08
C VAL A 217 9.23 -21.92 17.40
N GLN A 218 9.50 -21.21 18.50
CA GLN A 218 9.65 -21.83 19.82
C GLN A 218 8.36 -22.54 20.28
N ASP A 219 7.19 -21.97 19.96
CA ASP A 219 5.89 -22.58 20.23
C ASP A 219 5.68 -23.84 19.36
N ALA A 220 6.18 -23.84 18.12
CA ALA A 220 6.19 -25.02 17.25
C ALA A 220 7.19 -26.10 17.73
N GLU A 221 8.39 -25.72 18.16
CA GLU A 221 9.39 -26.63 18.74
C GLU A 221 8.90 -27.25 20.05
N GLN A 222 8.23 -26.48 20.91
CA GLN A 222 7.58 -27.00 22.11
C GLN A 222 6.43 -27.98 21.77
N ARG A 223 5.61 -27.65 20.77
CA ARG A 223 4.58 -28.58 20.27
C ARG A 223 5.18 -29.83 19.63
N GLU A 224 6.29 -29.71 18.90
CA GLU A 224 7.02 -30.87 18.35
C GLU A 224 7.62 -31.73 19.46
N ALA A 225 8.24 -31.13 20.49
CA ALA A 225 8.74 -31.87 21.65
C ALA A 225 7.61 -32.59 22.40
N VAL A 226 6.44 -31.95 22.58
CA VAL A 226 5.25 -32.58 23.16
C VAL A 226 4.71 -33.69 22.25
N LEU A 227 4.70 -33.52 20.92
CA LEU A 227 4.27 -34.54 19.96
C LEU A 227 5.25 -35.71 19.90
N LEU A 228 6.56 -35.47 19.95
CA LEU A 228 7.59 -36.51 20.04
C LEU A 228 7.49 -37.28 21.35
N GLN A 229 7.22 -36.60 22.47
CA GLN A 229 6.94 -37.28 23.74
C GLN A 229 5.61 -38.05 23.70
N GLN A 230 4.56 -37.53 23.06
CA GLN A 230 3.32 -38.28 22.84
C GLN A 230 3.53 -39.48 21.90
N VAL A 231 4.38 -39.39 20.88
CA VAL A 231 4.75 -40.51 20.02
C VAL A 231 5.58 -41.54 20.80
N ALA A 232 6.50 -41.11 21.67
CA ALA A 232 7.23 -42.01 22.56
C ALA A 232 6.29 -42.70 23.57
N ASP A 233 5.36 -41.96 24.18
CA ASP A 233 4.31 -42.51 25.05
C ASP A 233 3.37 -43.46 24.29
N LEU A 234 3.05 -43.19 23.02
CA LEU A 234 2.23 -44.05 22.16
C LEU A 234 3.01 -45.26 21.63
N GLN A 235 4.34 -45.19 21.52
CA GLN A 235 5.21 -46.33 21.22
C GLN A 235 5.45 -47.19 22.47
N ALA A 236 5.59 -46.59 23.65
CA ALA A 236 5.61 -47.29 24.93
C ALA A 236 4.27 -48.00 25.18
N ARG A 237 3.15 -47.27 25.09
CA ARG A 237 1.79 -47.86 25.08
C ARG A 237 1.55 -48.81 23.91
N GLY A 238 2.34 -48.71 22.84
CA GLY A 238 2.33 -49.62 21.70
C GLY A 238 2.99 -50.95 22.05
N ALA A 239 4.13 -50.93 22.76
CA ALA A 239 4.74 -52.11 23.35
C ALA A 239 3.85 -52.70 24.46
N ASP A 240 3.29 -51.85 25.34
CA ASP A 240 2.29 -52.26 26.32
C ASP A 240 1.03 -52.84 25.63
N ALA A 241 0.69 -52.39 24.41
CA ALA A 241 -0.42 -52.92 23.61
C ALA A 241 -0.02 -54.14 22.75
N GLU A 242 1.27 -54.44 22.57
CA GLU A 242 1.75 -55.74 22.07
C GLU A 242 1.83 -56.76 23.21
N GLU A 243 2.16 -56.35 24.44
CA GLU A 243 2.08 -57.18 25.65
C GLU A 243 0.63 -57.43 26.03
N VAL A 244 -0.20 -56.38 26.18
CA VAL A 244 -1.66 -56.50 26.27
C VAL A 244 -2.24 -57.12 25.00
N GLY A 245 -1.57 -57.06 23.85
CA GLY A 245 -1.94 -57.78 22.63
C GLY A 245 -1.58 -59.27 22.66
N ALA A 246 -0.55 -59.67 23.41
CA ALA A 246 -0.22 -61.06 23.70
C ALA A 246 -1.14 -61.61 24.78
N VAL A 247 -1.42 -60.83 25.84
CA VAL A 247 -2.43 -61.12 26.85
C VAL A 247 -3.84 -61.11 26.24
N ILE A 248 -4.14 -60.29 25.23
CA ILE A 248 -5.40 -60.34 24.47
C ILE A 248 -5.42 -61.59 23.61
N ARG A 249 -4.37 -61.95 22.87
CA ARG A 249 -4.35 -63.21 22.11
C ARG A 249 -4.41 -64.44 23.01
N GLU A 250 -3.83 -64.39 24.21
CA GLU A 250 -4.00 -65.42 25.24
C GLU A 250 -5.42 -65.40 25.81
N ARG A 251 -6.00 -64.22 26.06
CA ARG A 251 -7.37 -64.03 26.55
C ARG A 251 -8.43 -64.27 25.47
N GLU A 252 -8.07 -64.25 24.20
CA GLU A 252 -8.82 -64.66 23.01
C GLU A 252 -8.69 -66.15 22.80
N ALA A 253 -7.52 -66.76 23.07
CA ALA A 253 -7.42 -68.22 23.19
C ALA A 253 -8.23 -68.72 24.41
N GLN A 254 -8.22 -67.99 25.53
CA GLN A 254 -9.05 -68.27 26.70
C GLN A 254 -10.52 -67.88 26.49
N THR A 255 -10.87 -66.90 25.65
CA THR A 255 -12.28 -66.60 25.29
C THR A 255 -12.79 -67.34 24.07
N ALA A 256 -11.91 -68.00 23.31
CA ALA A 256 -12.23 -69.10 22.40
C ALA A 256 -12.44 -70.39 23.19
N ALA A 257 -11.55 -70.73 24.14
CA ALA A 257 -11.76 -71.84 25.06
C ALA A 257 -12.98 -71.61 25.97
N LEU A 258 -13.23 -70.37 26.41
CA LEU A 258 -14.47 -69.98 27.10
C LEU A 258 -15.62 -69.71 26.13
N SER A 259 -15.46 -69.67 24.80
CA SER A 259 -16.60 -69.66 23.86
C SER A 259 -16.96 -71.06 23.37
N GLU A 260 -16.01 -72.00 23.32
CA GLU A 260 -16.29 -73.44 23.29
C GLU A 260 -16.90 -73.87 24.62
N LEU A 261 -16.33 -73.50 25.77
CA LEU A 261 -16.94 -73.79 27.07
C LEU A 261 -18.25 -73.03 27.26
N ARG A 262 -18.44 -71.83 26.69
CA ARG A 262 -19.72 -71.11 26.72
C ARG A 262 -20.70 -71.64 25.69
N HIS A 263 -20.32 -72.15 24.53
CA HIS A 263 -21.23 -72.84 23.63
C HIS A 263 -21.53 -74.25 24.10
N GLU A 264 -20.65 -74.90 24.87
CA GLU A 264 -20.95 -76.10 25.63
C GLU A 264 -21.81 -75.76 26.85
N TYR A 265 -21.61 -74.62 27.52
CA TYR A 265 -22.49 -74.16 28.60
C TYR A 265 -23.81 -73.57 28.07
N GLU A 266 -23.89 -73.07 26.84
CA GLU A 266 -25.12 -72.62 26.17
C GLU A 266 -25.81 -73.80 25.47
N ARG A 267 -25.07 -74.85 25.08
CA ARG A 267 -25.64 -76.17 24.74
C ARG A 267 -26.19 -76.82 25.99
N VAL A 268 -25.42 -76.94 27.07
CA VAL A 268 -25.85 -77.48 28.36
C VAL A 268 -26.89 -76.59 29.03
N ALA A 269 -26.90 -75.26 28.83
CA ALA A 269 -27.95 -74.37 29.32
C ALA A 269 -29.13 -74.21 28.36
N SER A 270 -29.03 -74.57 27.07
CA SER A 270 -30.22 -74.74 26.22
C SER A 270 -30.78 -76.15 26.28
N GLU A 271 -29.98 -77.15 26.65
CA GLU A 271 -30.41 -78.48 27.11
C GLU A 271 -30.98 -78.39 28.51
N ALA A 272 -30.42 -77.58 29.42
CA ALA A 272 -30.96 -77.31 30.75
C ALA A 272 -32.03 -76.22 30.78
N GLN A 273 -32.20 -75.41 29.72
CA GLN A 273 -33.36 -74.54 29.53
C GLN A 273 -34.40 -75.17 28.60
N GLN A 274 -34.08 -76.17 27.78
CA GLN A 274 -35.08 -77.14 27.33
C GLN A 274 -35.52 -78.00 28.50
N SER A 275 -34.61 -78.46 29.36
CA SER A 275 -34.97 -79.19 30.58
C SER A 275 -35.65 -78.29 31.59
N SER A 276 -35.34 -77.00 31.68
CA SER A 276 -36.06 -76.04 32.53
C SER A 276 -37.37 -75.60 31.89
N ASN A 277 -37.48 -75.51 30.55
CA ASN A 277 -38.76 -75.26 29.89
C ASN A 277 -39.64 -76.51 29.89
N THR A 278 -39.08 -77.73 29.90
CA THR A 278 -39.86 -78.97 30.09
C THR A 278 -40.09 -79.28 31.56
N LEU A 279 -39.21 -78.90 32.49
CA LEU A 279 -39.50 -78.94 33.92
C LEU A 279 -40.50 -77.85 34.28
N HIS A 280 -40.48 -76.68 33.65
CA HIS A 280 -41.46 -75.61 33.84
C HIS A 280 -42.75 -75.91 33.09
N PHE A 281 -42.71 -76.59 31.94
CA PHE A 281 -43.91 -77.15 31.32
C PHE A 281 -44.46 -78.34 32.13
N LEU A 282 -43.62 -79.16 32.75
CA LEU A 282 -44.04 -80.22 33.69
C LEU A 282 -44.39 -79.67 35.08
N GLU A 283 -43.97 -78.47 35.44
CA GLU A 283 -44.31 -77.74 36.67
C GLU A 283 -45.55 -76.88 36.45
N VAL A 284 -45.83 -76.45 35.22
CA VAL A 284 -47.13 -75.92 34.80
C VAL A 284 -48.10 -77.08 34.60
N GLU A 285 -47.74 -78.21 33.99
CA GLU A 285 -48.59 -79.41 33.99
C GLU A 285 -48.72 -80.00 35.40
N LEU A 286 -47.73 -79.88 36.30
CA LEU A 286 -47.85 -80.29 37.71
C LEU A 286 -48.60 -79.25 38.54
N ASN A 287 -48.52 -77.94 38.27
CA ASN A 287 -49.36 -76.94 38.95
C ASN A 287 -50.78 -76.93 38.38
N ASP A 288 -51.00 -77.19 37.09
CA ASP A 288 -52.31 -77.41 36.48
C ASP A 288 -52.87 -78.76 36.93
N ALA A 289 -52.03 -79.79 37.11
CA ALA A 289 -52.45 -81.05 37.72
C ALA A 289 -52.59 -80.94 39.24
N GLU A 290 -51.88 -80.04 39.93
CA GLU A 290 -52.07 -79.73 41.35
C GLU A 290 -53.14 -78.68 41.59
N GLU A 291 -53.58 -77.90 40.60
CA GLU A 291 -54.78 -77.07 40.67
C GLU A 291 -55.99 -77.87 40.18
N ALA A 292 -55.82 -78.83 39.26
CA ALA A 292 -56.80 -79.88 39.03
C ALA A 292 -56.88 -80.82 40.25
N ARG A 293 -55.77 -81.11 40.96
CA ARG A 293 -55.78 -81.90 42.20
C ARG A 293 -56.25 -81.09 43.39
N ARG A 294 -55.90 -79.80 43.55
CA ARG A 294 -56.41 -78.91 44.61
C ARG A 294 -57.83 -78.44 44.34
N SER A 295 -58.30 -78.40 43.09
CA SER A 295 -59.72 -78.19 42.78
C SER A 295 -60.51 -79.49 42.73
N ALA A 296 -59.89 -80.65 42.52
CA ALA A 296 -60.50 -81.95 42.79
C ALA A 296 -60.53 -82.22 44.30
N GLU A 297 -59.49 -81.89 45.05
CA GLU A 297 -59.42 -81.94 46.52
C GLU A 297 -60.36 -80.89 47.09
N ALA A 298 -60.40 -79.64 46.63
CA ALA A 298 -61.42 -78.68 47.06
C ALA A 298 -62.82 -79.00 46.53
N ARG A 299 -62.99 -79.84 45.49
CA ARG A 299 -64.30 -80.41 45.11
C ARG A 299 -64.64 -81.65 45.92
N ILE A 300 -63.65 -82.42 46.39
CA ILE A 300 -63.81 -83.58 47.27
C ILE A 300 -64.07 -83.06 48.67
N GLU A 301 -63.30 -82.11 49.19
CA GLU A 301 -63.50 -81.34 50.41
C GLU A 301 -64.75 -80.45 50.32
N GLN A 302 -65.16 -79.90 49.17
CA GLN A 302 -66.51 -79.34 49.03
C GLN A 302 -67.58 -80.44 48.95
N GLN A 303 -67.29 -81.63 48.44
CA GLN A 303 -68.22 -82.77 48.47
C GLN A 303 -68.20 -83.53 49.80
N GLU A 304 -67.20 -83.37 50.65
CA GLU A 304 -67.01 -83.96 51.97
C GLU A 304 -67.43 -82.95 53.03
N ALA A 305 -67.27 -81.65 52.80
CA ALA A 305 -68.01 -80.61 53.51
C ALA A 305 -69.47 -80.61 53.10
N ARG A 306 -69.86 -80.92 51.84
CA ARG A 306 -71.27 -81.16 51.48
C ARG A 306 -71.78 -82.54 51.88
N MET A 307 -70.93 -83.56 52.01
CA MET A 307 -71.34 -84.87 52.54
C MET A 307 -71.24 -84.91 54.05
N SER A 308 -70.50 -84.00 54.71
CA SER A 308 -70.57 -83.71 56.15
C SER A 308 -71.77 -82.81 56.39
N GLU A 309 -71.92 -81.66 55.73
CA GLU A 309 -73.15 -80.84 55.77
C GLU A 309 -74.39 -81.67 55.42
N MET A 310 -74.31 -82.64 54.49
CA MET A 310 -75.40 -83.58 54.21
C MET A 310 -75.41 -84.81 55.12
N GLN A 311 -74.34 -85.19 55.84
CA GLN A 311 -74.38 -86.20 56.92
C GLN A 311 -74.85 -85.61 58.24
N ASP A 312 -74.60 -84.32 58.46
CA ASP A 312 -75.07 -83.47 59.54
C ASP A 312 -76.51 -83.09 59.23
N THR A 313 -76.87 -82.71 57.99
CA THR A 313 -78.27 -82.60 57.55
C THR A 313 -78.95 -83.97 57.50
N ILE A 314 -78.27 -85.10 57.27
CA ILE A 314 -78.88 -86.44 57.44
C ILE A 314 -78.96 -86.81 58.92
N ALA A 315 -78.04 -86.38 59.79
CA ALA A 315 -78.09 -86.62 61.24
C ALA A 315 -79.01 -85.63 61.95
N GLU A 316 -79.33 -84.50 61.32
CA GLU A 316 -80.29 -83.48 61.73
C GLU A 316 -81.64 -83.72 61.06
N LEU A 317 -81.71 -84.40 59.92
CA LEU A 317 -82.92 -85.05 59.41
C LEU A 317 -83.14 -86.44 60.01
N GLN A 318 -82.18 -87.07 60.68
CA GLN A 318 -82.37 -88.28 61.50
C GLN A 318 -82.63 -87.92 62.95
N ARG A 319 -82.09 -86.81 63.46
CA ARG A 319 -82.63 -86.18 64.68
C ARG A 319 -84.00 -85.59 64.39
N ALA A 320 -84.20 -84.78 63.36
CA ALA A 320 -85.53 -84.28 63.03
C ALA A 320 -86.47 -85.35 62.46
N SER A 321 -86.02 -86.52 61.99
CA SER A 321 -86.91 -87.68 61.72
C SER A 321 -87.07 -88.57 62.94
N GLY A 322 -86.17 -88.55 63.90
CA GLY A 322 -86.36 -89.16 65.22
C GLY A 322 -87.34 -88.33 66.04
N GLU A 323 -87.14 -87.01 66.10
CA GLU A 323 -88.02 -86.00 66.65
C GLU A 323 -89.31 -85.84 65.82
N ASN A 324 -89.33 -86.10 64.50
CA ASN A 324 -90.60 -86.25 63.77
C ASN A 324 -91.17 -87.67 63.85
N GLU A 325 -90.45 -88.70 64.28
CA GLU A 325 -91.03 -90.00 64.64
C GLU A 325 -91.59 -89.96 66.08
N ASP A 326 -90.94 -89.24 66.99
CA ASP A 326 -91.40 -88.92 68.34
C ASP A 326 -92.53 -87.88 68.29
N LEU A 327 -92.47 -86.86 67.42
CA LEU A 327 -93.59 -85.96 67.15
C LEU A 327 -94.63 -86.59 66.21
N LEU A 328 -94.35 -87.65 65.45
CA LEU A 328 -95.39 -88.45 64.80
C LEU A 328 -95.99 -89.46 65.76
N ALA A 329 -95.27 -89.94 66.76
CA ALA A 329 -95.83 -90.71 67.87
C ALA A 329 -96.67 -89.80 68.76
N GLU A 330 -96.15 -88.66 69.20
CA GLU A 330 -96.89 -87.64 69.95
C GLU A 330 -98.05 -87.06 69.12
N ARG A 331 -97.92 -86.91 67.79
CA ARG A 331 -99.05 -86.57 66.90
C ARG A 331 -99.91 -87.75 66.49
N GLN A 332 -99.53 -89.01 66.70
CA GLN A 332 -100.40 -90.18 66.53
C GLN A 332 -101.16 -90.48 67.81
N ASP A 333 -100.57 -90.24 68.97
CA ASP A 333 -101.22 -90.19 70.27
C ASP A 333 -102.13 -88.96 70.34
N ARG A 334 -101.67 -87.77 69.95
CA ARG A 334 -102.55 -86.60 69.78
C ARG A 334 -103.50 -86.72 68.60
N LEU A 335 -103.27 -87.54 67.57
CA LEU A 335 -104.31 -87.89 66.59
C LEU A 335 -105.22 -89.01 67.09
N ALA A 336 -104.83 -89.83 68.06
CA ALA A 336 -105.75 -90.75 68.74
C ALA A 336 -106.64 -89.95 69.71
N GLU A 337 -106.07 -89.03 70.49
CA GLU A 337 -106.81 -88.06 71.30
C GLU A 337 -107.65 -87.12 70.43
N LEU A 338 -107.13 -86.58 69.32
CA LEU A 338 -107.90 -85.71 68.43
C LEU A 338 -108.87 -86.49 67.55
N GLU A 339 -108.63 -87.73 67.13
CA GLU A 339 -109.67 -88.55 66.49
C GLU A 339 -110.72 -89.00 67.50
N GLN A 340 -110.37 -89.21 68.77
CA GLN A 340 -111.36 -89.44 69.82
C GLN A 340 -112.17 -88.17 70.08
N ALA A 341 -111.50 -87.04 70.27
CA ALA A 341 -112.13 -85.72 70.45
C ALA A 341 -112.86 -85.23 69.19
N VAL A 342 -112.51 -85.71 67.99
CA VAL A 342 -113.21 -85.46 66.72
C VAL A 342 -114.27 -86.51 66.44
N ARG A 343 -114.22 -87.73 66.96
CA ARG A 343 -115.39 -88.62 67.02
C ARG A 343 -116.43 -88.05 67.99
N GLU A 344 -115.99 -87.49 69.11
CA GLU A 344 -116.86 -86.76 70.03
C GLU A 344 -117.31 -85.40 69.47
N SER A 345 -116.44 -84.61 68.83
CA SER A 345 -116.81 -83.30 68.29
C SER A 345 -117.61 -83.44 67.00
N SER A 346 -117.33 -84.40 66.11
CA SER A 346 -118.22 -84.69 64.97
C SER A 346 -119.54 -85.34 65.40
N GLY A 347 -119.60 -86.06 66.53
CA GLY A 347 -120.87 -86.40 67.17
C GLY A 347 -121.67 -85.15 67.54
N ARG A 348 -121.02 -84.19 68.23
CA ARG A 348 -121.62 -82.90 68.63
C ARG A 348 -121.90 -81.98 67.42
N GLU A 349 -121.07 -82.02 66.38
CA GLU A 349 -121.19 -81.23 65.15
C GLU A 349 -122.21 -81.84 64.20
N GLN A 350 -122.42 -83.15 64.21
CA GLN A 350 -123.51 -83.80 63.49
C GLN A 350 -124.85 -83.59 64.22
N GLU A 351 -124.87 -83.55 65.56
CA GLU A 351 -126.02 -82.99 66.30
C GLU A 351 -126.27 -81.52 65.93
N GLN A 352 -125.22 -80.68 65.86
CA GLN A 352 -125.37 -79.26 65.53
C GLN A 352 -125.71 -79.03 64.05
N ARG A 353 -125.24 -79.86 63.10
CA ARG A 353 -125.65 -79.83 61.70
C ARG A 353 -127.10 -80.30 61.55
N THR A 354 -127.52 -81.37 62.22
CA THR A 354 -128.94 -81.78 62.24
C THR A 354 -129.84 -80.68 62.82
N ARG A 355 -129.34 -79.85 63.75
CA ARG A 355 -130.03 -78.64 64.23
C ARG A 355 -129.90 -77.44 63.28
N ALA A 356 -128.79 -77.29 62.57
CA ALA A 356 -128.59 -76.23 61.58
C ALA A 356 -129.45 -76.46 60.34
N ASP A 357 -129.54 -77.69 59.85
CA ASP A 357 -130.40 -78.11 58.74
C ASP A 357 -131.89 -77.87 59.09
N ASP A 358 -132.32 -78.23 60.32
CA ASP A 358 -133.66 -77.92 60.82
C ASP A 358 -133.91 -76.40 60.98
N LEU A 359 -132.87 -75.61 61.28
CA LEU A 359 -132.95 -74.15 61.29
C LEU A 359 -132.93 -73.54 59.87
N GLU A 360 -132.20 -74.10 58.92
CA GLU A 360 -132.12 -73.64 57.53
C GLU A 360 -133.42 -73.95 56.78
N VAL A 361 -134.04 -75.11 57.03
CA VAL A 361 -135.41 -75.41 56.59
C VAL A 361 -136.42 -74.43 57.20
N ARG A 362 -136.29 -74.06 58.48
CA ARG A 362 -137.16 -73.03 59.10
C ARG A 362 -136.94 -71.65 58.49
N VAL A 363 -135.70 -71.23 58.23
CA VAL A 363 -135.37 -69.95 57.59
C VAL A 363 -135.83 -69.90 56.13
N SER A 364 -135.72 -71.01 55.39
CA SER A 364 -136.26 -71.14 54.04
C SER A 364 -137.79 -70.99 54.01
N ASN A 365 -138.50 -71.61 54.97
CA ASN A 365 -139.94 -71.38 55.13
C ASN A 365 -140.25 -69.92 55.51
N PHE A 366 -139.49 -69.34 56.46
CA PHE A 366 -139.68 -67.94 56.90
C PHE A 366 -139.44 -66.90 55.79
N ALA A 367 -138.57 -67.21 54.82
CA ALA A 367 -138.37 -66.39 53.62
C ALA A 367 -139.62 -66.40 52.70
N ASN A 368 -140.23 -67.57 52.49
CA ASN A 368 -141.48 -67.71 51.73
C ASN A 368 -142.67 -67.05 52.47
N ASP A 369 -142.70 -67.12 53.80
CA ASP A 369 -143.70 -66.41 54.62
C ASP A 369 -143.54 -64.88 54.52
N LEU A 370 -142.32 -64.37 54.36
CA LEU A 370 -142.07 -62.94 54.14
C LEU A 370 -142.60 -62.44 52.77
N GLU A 371 -142.61 -63.30 51.76
CA GLU A 371 -143.18 -63.01 50.44
C GLU A 371 -144.72 -63.01 50.51
N ASN A 372 -145.30 -63.99 51.22
CA ASN A 372 -146.74 -64.02 51.54
C ASN A 372 -147.20 -62.84 52.43
N ALA A 373 -146.34 -62.35 53.34
CA ALA A 373 -146.66 -61.18 54.17
C ALA A 373 -146.79 -59.90 53.33
N ARG A 374 -145.92 -59.70 52.32
CA ARG A 374 -145.98 -58.55 51.40
C ARG A 374 -147.25 -58.56 50.54
N ALA A 375 -147.73 -59.73 50.12
CA ALA A 375 -149.00 -59.86 49.41
C ALA A 375 -150.23 -59.44 50.25
N ASN A 376 -150.14 -59.46 51.59
CA ASN A 376 -151.24 -59.08 52.47
C ASN A 376 -151.28 -57.58 52.84
N GLU A 377 -150.16 -56.85 52.75
CA GLU A 377 -150.15 -55.40 53.01
C GLU A 377 -150.99 -54.63 51.96
N GLU A 378 -150.99 -55.10 50.71
CA GLU A 378 -151.78 -54.51 49.63
C GLU A 378 -153.30 -54.71 49.84
N SER A 379 -153.70 -55.80 50.51
CA SER A 379 -155.09 -55.99 50.97
C SER A 379 -155.45 -55.07 52.14
N ALA A 380 -154.50 -54.74 53.03
CA ALA A 380 -154.77 -53.87 54.18
C ALA A 380 -155.04 -52.41 53.77
N ARG A 381 -154.39 -51.92 52.69
CA ARG A 381 -154.63 -50.57 52.15
C ARG A 381 -156.01 -50.43 51.47
N GLN A 382 -156.67 -51.53 51.12
CA GLN A 382 -158.06 -51.53 50.63
C GLN A 382 -159.12 -51.52 51.74
N ALA A 383 -158.74 -51.64 53.02
CA ALA A 383 -159.63 -51.44 54.17
C ALA A 383 -159.87 -49.94 54.51
N LEU A 384 -159.74 -49.08 53.51
CA LEU A 384 -160.12 -47.66 53.57
C LEU A 384 -161.61 -47.52 53.95
N ALA A 385 -161.91 -46.54 54.80
CA ALA A 385 -163.25 -45.96 54.97
C ALA A 385 -164.41 -46.83 55.52
N ALA A 386 -164.19 -48.07 55.99
CA ALA A 386 -165.27 -48.93 56.50
C ALA A 386 -165.66 -48.70 57.98
N VAL A 387 -164.73 -48.31 58.86
CA VAL A 387 -164.97 -48.23 60.34
C VAL A 387 -164.84 -46.79 60.88
N ASN A 388 -165.42 -45.83 60.16
CA ASN A 388 -165.73 -44.51 60.71
C ASN A 388 -167.05 -44.52 61.53
N GLN A 389 -167.40 -45.67 62.13
CA GLN A 389 -168.66 -45.91 62.87
C GLN A 389 -168.47 -46.71 64.18
N ARG A 390 -167.39 -46.43 64.93
CA ARG A 390 -167.23 -46.66 66.38
C ARG A 390 -165.86 -46.11 66.79
N ALA A 391 -165.70 -44.92 67.38
CA ALA A 391 -166.63 -44.06 68.11
C ALA A 391 -167.22 -44.67 69.40
N ALA A 392 -167.09 -43.94 70.50
CA ALA A 392 -167.88 -44.06 71.73
C ALA A 392 -167.94 -45.44 72.41
N ALA A 393 -166.80 -46.13 72.51
CA ALA A 393 -166.48 -46.98 73.66
C ALA A 393 -165.07 -46.53 74.12
N LEU A 394 -165.01 -45.65 75.13
CA LEU A 394 -164.91 -45.98 76.56
C LEU A 394 -163.53 -46.57 76.87
N GLU A 395 -162.66 -45.93 77.66
CA GLU A 395 -162.90 -45.36 79.01
C GLU A 395 -163.41 -46.40 80.02
N ARG A 396 -162.59 -47.40 80.30
CA ARG A 396 -162.53 -48.13 81.58
C ARG A 396 -161.27 -49.00 81.63
N GLU A 397 -160.88 -49.35 82.86
CA GLU A 397 -159.76 -50.24 83.22
C GLU A 397 -158.47 -50.05 82.37
N LEU A 398 -157.49 -49.21 82.74
CA LEU A 398 -157.22 -48.53 84.03
C LEU A 398 -157.18 -49.47 85.24
N GLU A 399 -156.77 -50.71 85.03
CA GLU A 399 -156.43 -51.71 86.05
C GLU A 399 -155.67 -52.84 85.30
N GLU A 400 -154.69 -53.53 85.86
CA GLU A 400 -154.25 -53.57 87.26
C GLU A 400 -152.74 -53.92 87.36
N LEU A 401 -152.04 -53.32 88.34
CA LEU A 401 -150.77 -53.72 89.00
C LEU A 401 -149.58 -54.24 88.15
N GLU A 402 -148.42 -53.57 88.12
CA GLU A 402 -147.42 -53.32 89.20
C GLU A 402 -146.33 -54.41 89.37
N SER A 403 -145.16 -53.91 89.79
CA SER A 403 -144.15 -54.59 90.61
C SER A 403 -143.24 -55.64 89.96
N GLN A 404 -141.98 -55.85 90.39
CA GLN A 404 -140.98 -55.09 91.21
C GLN A 404 -139.64 -55.86 91.02
N SER A 405 -138.43 -55.36 91.28
CA SER A 405 -137.86 -54.04 91.61
C SER A 405 -136.36 -54.11 91.23
N GLY A 406 -135.70 -53.04 90.81
CA GLY A 406 -134.98 -52.13 91.71
C GLY A 406 -133.45 -52.39 91.59
N ALA A 407 -132.54 -51.47 91.25
CA ALA A 407 -132.34 -50.03 91.50
C ALA A 407 -131.18 -49.81 92.49
N ARG A 408 -130.38 -48.75 92.23
CA ARG A 408 -129.20 -48.26 92.99
C ARG A 408 -127.89 -49.04 92.84
N ASP A 409 -126.70 -48.41 92.85
CA ASP A 409 -126.34 -46.97 92.91
C ASP A 409 -125.18 -46.63 91.95
N THR A 410 -125.02 -45.35 91.62
CA THR A 410 -123.97 -44.82 90.73
C THR A 410 -123.30 -43.57 91.35
N LEU A 411 -122.03 -43.67 91.79
CA LEU A 411 -121.28 -42.49 92.28
C LEU A 411 -119.73 -42.61 92.31
N ASP A 412 -119.12 -43.74 91.92
CA ASP A 412 -117.65 -43.94 92.01
C ASP A 412 -116.86 -43.63 90.72
N THR A 413 -117.52 -43.49 89.57
CA THR A 413 -116.84 -43.52 88.26
C THR A 413 -116.13 -42.22 87.88
N GLU A 414 -116.65 -41.06 88.31
CA GLU A 414 -116.24 -39.74 87.77
C GLU A 414 -114.91 -39.21 88.32
N LEU A 415 -114.36 -39.82 89.38
CA LEU A 415 -113.06 -39.42 89.94
C LEU A 415 -111.88 -39.97 89.13
N ARG A 416 -112.02 -41.14 88.50
CA ARG A 416 -110.92 -41.86 87.84
C ARG A 416 -110.45 -41.20 86.55
N ASP A 417 -111.38 -40.63 85.79
CA ASP A 417 -111.18 -40.03 84.46
C ASP A 417 -110.34 -38.72 84.47
N THR A 418 -109.91 -38.27 85.65
CA THR A 418 -109.15 -37.02 85.85
C THR A 418 -107.67 -37.22 86.18
N GLU A 419 -107.25 -38.39 86.66
CA GLU A 419 -105.84 -38.69 86.93
C GLU A 419 -105.09 -39.15 85.67
N GLU A 420 -105.72 -40.00 84.84
CA GLU A 420 -105.13 -40.52 83.59
C GLU A 420 -104.78 -39.38 82.60
N ARG A 421 -105.66 -38.38 82.47
CA ARG A 421 -105.39 -37.15 81.68
C ARG A 421 -104.19 -36.36 82.18
N ARG A 422 -103.78 -36.52 83.44
CA ARG A 422 -102.68 -35.77 84.05
C ARG A 422 -101.31 -36.44 83.85
N GLN A 423 -101.28 -37.74 83.58
CA GLN A 423 -100.04 -38.45 83.20
C GLN A 423 -99.68 -38.21 81.74
N ALA A 424 -100.66 -38.27 80.82
CA ALA A 424 -100.42 -38.05 79.39
C ALA A 424 -99.77 -36.68 79.08
N LEU A 425 -100.21 -35.63 79.78
CA LEU A 425 -99.67 -34.27 79.67
C LEU A 425 -98.25 -34.10 80.26
N ALA A 426 -97.75 -35.06 81.04
CA ALA A 426 -96.38 -35.06 81.54
C ALA A 426 -95.42 -35.68 80.51
N GLU A 427 -95.80 -36.82 79.91
CA GLU A 427 -95.01 -37.49 78.86
C GLU A 427 -94.86 -36.63 77.60
N GLU A 428 -95.90 -35.90 77.23
CA GLU A 428 -95.85 -34.97 76.09
C GLU A 428 -94.85 -33.83 76.31
N LEU A 429 -94.79 -33.30 77.55
CA LEU A 429 -93.88 -32.22 77.92
C LEU A 429 -92.42 -32.70 77.95
N GLU A 430 -92.15 -33.92 78.47
CA GLU A 430 -90.82 -34.54 78.45
C GLU A 430 -90.30 -34.77 77.02
N ARG A 431 -91.17 -35.22 76.09
CA ARG A 431 -90.80 -35.34 74.65
C ARG A 431 -90.39 -34.00 74.05
N THR A 432 -91.18 -32.95 74.26
CA THR A 432 -90.84 -31.61 73.73
C THR A 432 -89.54 -31.02 74.30
N GLN A 433 -89.08 -31.48 75.47
CA GLN A 433 -87.77 -31.09 76.01
C GLN A 433 -86.62 -31.87 75.36
N ALA A 434 -86.82 -33.13 75.00
CA ALA A 434 -85.84 -33.89 74.21
C ALA A 434 -85.70 -33.33 72.79
N ASP A 435 -86.82 -33.08 72.09
CA ASP A 435 -86.84 -32.50 70.74
C ASP A 435 -86.11 -31.14 70.68
N LEU A 436 -86.22 -30.33 71.75
CA LEU A 436 -85.54 -29.04 71.85
C LEU A 436 -84.02 -29.19 72.05
N ALA A 437 -83.57 -30.15 72.85
CA ALA A 437 -82.15 -30.41 73.06
C ALA A 437 -81.46 -30.96 71.80
N ASP A 438 -82.14 -31.85 71.06
CA ASP A 438 -81.67 -32.33 69.76
C ASP A 438 -81.63 -31.20 68.72
N PHE A 439 -82.59 -30.27 68.73
CA PHE A 439 -82.58 -29.08 67.88
C PHE A 439 -81.42 -28.12 68.22
N GLU A 440 -81.16 -27.85 69.50
CA GLU A 440 -80.01 -27.03 69.93
C GLU A 440 -78.68 -27.69 69.52
N SER A 441 -78.54 -29.00 69.68
CA SER A 441 -77.37 -29.76 69.21
C SER A 441 -77.21 -29.68 67.69
N ALA A 442 -78.31 -29.82 66.93
CA ALA A 442 -78.30 -29.69 65.48
C ALA A 442 -77.85 -28.29 65.03
N VAL A 443 -78.33 -27.22 65.69
CA VAL A 443 -77.94 -25.83 65.40
C VAL A 443 -76.46 -25.58 65.66
N VAL A 444 -75.90 -26.06 66.79
CA VAL A 444 -74.46 -25.95 67.06
C VAL A 444 -73.66 -26.70 65.99
N SER A 445 -74.02 -27.95 65.68
CA SER A 445 -73.32 -28.74 64.65
C SER A 445 -73.42 -28.13 63.24
N ALA A 446 -74.39 -27.25 62.98
CA ALA A 446 -74.54 -26.52 61.73
C ALA A 446 -73.70 -25.22 61.71
N ALA A 447 -73.48 -24.59 62.87
CA ALA A 447 -72.53 -23.50 63.02
C ALA A 447 -71.09 -24.00 62.83
N ASP A 448 -70.69 -25.09 63.51
CA ASP A 448 -69.35 -25.69 63.40
C ASP A 448 -69.03 -26.09 61.95
N ARG A 449 -69.99 -26.74 61.26
CA ARG A 449 -69.86 -27.11 59.84
C ARG A 449 -69.77 -25.90 58.92
N ARG A 450 -70.38 -24.77 59.27
CA ARG A 450 -70.27 -23.52 58.52
C ARG A 450 -68.90 -22.86 58.73
N GLU A 451 -68.41 -22.78 59.96
CA GLU A 451 -67.08 -22.24 60.26
C GLU A 451 -65.98 -23.07 59.58
N SER A 452 -66.09 -24.40 59.61
CA SER A 452 -65.20 -25.31 58.86
C SER A 452 -65.23 -25.05 57.34
N ALA A 453 -66.41 -24.84 56.75
CA ALA A 453 -66.53 -24.57 55.32
C ALA A 453 -66.03 -23.17 54.91
N GLU A 454 -66.19 -22.16 55.78
CA GLU A 454 -65.64 -20.81 55.56
C GLU A 454 -64.10 -20.82 55.70
N LEU A 455 -63.53 -21.66 56.57
CA LEU A 455 -62.08 -21.92 56.65
C LEU A 455 -61.53 -22.69 55.44
N GLU A 456 -62.19 -23.78 55.00
CA GLU A 456 -61.78 -24.52 53.80
C GLU A 456 -61.81 -23.65 52.53
N ALA A 457 -62.80 -22.75 52.42
CA ALA A 457 -62.88 -21.78 51.33
C ALA A 457 -61.71 -20.77 51.38
N ALA A 458 -61.36 -20.27 52.57
CA ALA A 458 -60.22 -19.36 52.75
C ALA A 458 -58.87 -20.04 52.44
N GLU A 459 -58.67 -21.30 52.84
CA GLU A 459 -57.48 -22.05 52.43
C GLU A 459 -57.43 -22.31 50.92
N ALA A 460 -58.56 -22.59 50.28
CA ALA A 460 -58.63 -22.80 48.84
C ALA A 460 -58.32 -21.51 48.06
N GLU A 461 -58.72 -20.35 48.56
CA GLU A 461 -58.40 -19.05 47.96
C GLU A 461 -56.92 -18.67 48.19
N LEU A 462 -56.34 -18.97 49.36
CA LEU A 462 -54.91 -18.81 49.62
C LEU A 462 -54.05 -19.68 48.68
N ARG A 463 -54.35 -21.00 48.59
CA ARG A 463 -53.65 -21.92 47.68
C ARG A 463 -53.78 -21.51 46.21
N ARG A 464 -54.91 -20.88 45.84
CA ARG A 464 -55.12 -20.31 44.51
C ARG A 464 -54.23 -19.09 44.28
N GLN A 465 -54.00 -18.25 45.30
CA GLN A 465 -53.10 -17.10 45.20
C GLN A 465 -51.64 -17.56 45.10
N GLU A 466 -51.20 -18.49 45.93
CA GLU A 466 -49.87 -19.11 45.84
C GLU A 466 -49.61 -19.69 44.43
N ALA A 467 -50.58 -20.41 43.87
CA ALA A 467 -50.50 -20.96 42.51
C ALA A 467 -50.53 -19.90 41.37
N LEU A 468 -50.96 -18.66 41.64
CA LEU A 468 -50.86 -17.55 40.70
C LEU A 468 -49.49 -16.87 40.79
N ASP A 469 -48.95 -16.70 41.99
CA ASP A 469 -47.61 -16.14 42.23
C ASP A 469 -46.51 -17.08 41.65
N ASP A 470 -46.69 -18.40 41.77
CA ASP A 470 -45.84 -19.41 41.10
C ASP A 470 -45.95 -19.34 39.57
N LEU A 471 -47.15 -19.10 39.04
CA LEU A 471 -47.39 -18.98 37.60
C LEU A 471 -46.76 -17.70 37.03
N GLU A 472 -46.83 -16.58 37.76
CA GLU A 472 -46.16 -15.33 37.36
C GLU A 472 -44.63 -15.49 37.33
N GLN A 473 -44.05 -16.15 38.34
CA GLN A 473 -42.63 -16.52 38.34
C GLN A 473 -42.26 -17.45 37.17
N ALA A 474 -43.08 -18.45 36.86
CA ALA A 474 -42.86 -19.35 35.74
C ALA A 474 -42.94 -18.62 34.37
N VAL A 475 -43.83 -17.64 34.22
CA VAL A 475 -43.90 -16.77 33.04
C VAL A 475 -42.66 -15.88 32.94
N ALA A 476 -42.24 -15.22 34.01
CA ALA A 476 -41.05 -14.37 34.02
C ALA A 476 -39.76 -15.16 33.67
N LEU A 477 -39.59 -16.36 34.24
CA LEU A 477 -38.48 -17.27 33.89
C LEU A 477 -38.54 -17.71 32.43
N ARG A 478 -39.75 -17.92 31.88
CA ARG A 478 -39.93 -18.24 30.46
C ARG A 478 -39.58 -17.06 29.55
N GLU A 479 -40.00 -15.84 29.86
CA GLU A 479 -39.63 -14.64 29.08
C GLU A 479 -38.12 -14.39 29.11
N GLN A 480 -37.47 -14.61 30.25
CA GLN A 480 -36.01 -14.58 30.36
C GLN A 480 -35.36 -15.68 29.51
N ALA A 481 -35.89 -16.90 29.52
CA ALA A 481 -35.39 -18.01 28.70
C ALA A 481 -35.58 -17.77 27.19
N GLU A 482 -36.71 -17.19 26.77
CA GLU A 482 -36.96 -16.81 25.37
C GLU A 482 -36.05 -15.65 24.92
N THR A 483 -35.76 -14.70 25.82
CA THR A 483 -34.77 -13.62 25.59
C THR A 483 -33.36 -14.20 25.43
N ASN A 484 -32.94 -15.09 26.31
CA ASN A 484 -31.64 -15.78 26.23
C ASN A 484 -31.54 -16.63 24.95
N ALA A 485 -32.61 -17.33 24.57
CA ALA A 485 -32.66 -18.10 23.32
C ALA A 485 -32.63 -17.20 22.07
N ALA A 486 -33.17 -15.98 22.14
CA ALA A 486 -33.05 -15.00 21.06
C ALA A 486 -31.60 -14.48 20.92
N ALA A 487 -30.92 -14.19 22.04
CA ALA A 487 -29.52 -13.80 22.04
C ALA A 487 -28.62 -14.90 21.45
N VAL A 488 -28.74 -16.15 21.92
CA VAL A 488 -27.96 -17.29 21.41
C VAL A 488 -28.20 -17.55 19.91
N ARG A 489 -29.42 -17.28 19.39
CA ARG A 489 -29.69 -17.34 17.93
C ARG A 489 -28.99 -16.22 17.15
N ALA A 490 -28.92 -15.00 17.71
CA ALA A 490 -28.21 -13.90 17.08
C ALA A 490 -26.70 -14.15 17.07
N ASP A 491 -26.14 -14.66 18.18
CA ASP A 491 -24.74 -15.08 18.27
C ASP A 491 -24.41 -16.19 17.26
N LEU A 492 -25.29 -17.21 17.14
CA LEU A 492 -25.14 -18.27 16.15
C LEU A 492 -25.13 -17.73 14.72
N GLN A 493 -26.08 -16.85 14.37
CA GLN A 493 -26.13 -16.21 13.04
C GLN A 493 -24.89 -15.35 12.77
N HIS A 494 -24.32 -14.69 13.79
CA HIS A 494 -23.07 -13.95 13.65
C HIS A 494 -21.87 -14.88 13.42
N VAL A 495 -21.79 -16.02 14.13
CA VAL A 495 -20.76 -17.05 13.92
C VAL A 495 -20.89 -17.68 12.52
N GLU A 496 -22.10 -17.95 12.03
CA GLU A 496 -22.33 -18.43 10.66
C GLU A 496 -21.83 -17.43 9.61
N GLN A 497 -22.13 -16.13 9.77
CA GLN A 497 -21.63 -15.07 8.90
C GLN A 497 -20.10 -14.97 8.92
N LEU A 498 -19.47 -15.09 10.10
CA LEU A 498 -18.01 -15.10 10.24
C LEU A 498 -17.37 -16.34 9.57
N LEU A 499 -17.99 -17.52 9.68
CA LEU A 499 -17.52 -18.74 9.03
C LEU A 499 -17.60 -18.63 7.50
N ASP A 500 -18.68 -18.08 6.95
CA ASP A 500 -18.80 -17.86 5.50
C ASP A 500 -17.87 -16.75 4.99
N GLN A 501 -17.64 -15.70 5.78
CA GLN A 501 -16.60 -14.72 5.49
C GLN A 501 -15.21 -15.36 5.43
N ARG A 502 -14.85 -16.22 6.40
CA ARG A 502 -13.55 -16.93 6.41
C ARG A 502 -13.43 -17.97 5.31
N ARG A 503 -14.52 -18.63 4.89
CA ARG A 503 -14.55 -19.50 3.69
C ARG A 503 -14.22 -18.70 2.43
N ALA A 504 -14.91 -17.58 2.20
CA ALA A 504 -14.67 -16.71 1.05
C ALA A 504 -13.27 -16.05 1.05
N GLU A 505 -12.67 -15.86 2.24
CA GLU A 505 -11.29 -15.40 2.39
C GLU A 505 -10.29 -16.51 2.03
N ASN A 506 -10.48 -17.74 2.54
CA ASN A 506 -9.66 -18.89 2.20
C ASN A 506 -9.69 -19.23 0.70
N GLU A 507 -10.86 -19.17 0.07
CA GLU A 507 -10.99 -19.35 -1.39
C GLU A 507 -10.18 -18.32 -2.19
N ARG A 508 -10.11 -17.07 -1.72
CA ARG A 508 -9.27 -16.02 -2.34
C ARG A 508 -7.78 -16.29 -2.13
N ILE A 509 -7.39 -16.74 -0.94
CA ILE A 509 -5.99 -17.11 -0.62
C ILE A 509 -5.57 -18.31 -1.47
N GLU A 510 -6.41 -19.32 -1.65
CA GLU A 510 -6.16 -20.45 -2.55
C GLU A 510 -6.03 -19.99 -4.02
N ALA A 511 -6.89 -19.08 -4.48
CA ALA A 511 -6.80 -18.55 -5.83
C ALA A 511 -5.49 -17.76 -6.05
N GLN A 512 -5.09 -16.93 -5.08
CA GLN A 512 -3.80 -16.22 -5.10
C GLN A 512 -2.61 -17.19 -5.08
N LEU A 513 -2.66 -18.24 -4.26
CA LEU A 513 -1.60 -19.26 -4.18
C LEU A 513 -1.44 -20.00 -5.51
N ARG A 514 -2.53 -20.34 -6.19
CA ARG A 514 -2.48 -20.98 -7.53
C ARG A 514 -1.88 -20.06 -8.59
N VAL A 515 -2.18 -18.75 -8.54
CA VAL A 515 -1.53 -17.75 -9.42
C VAL A 515 -0.03 -17.65 -9.14
N ALA A 516 0.37 -17.49 -7.88
CA ALA A 516 1.78 -17.42 -7.50
C ALA A 516 2.57 -18.71 -7.82
N GLN A 517 1.92 -19.88 -7.75
CA GLN A 517 2.50 -21.15 -8.20
C GLN A 517 2.75 -21.16 -9.72
N ALA A 518 1.76 -20.74 -10.52
CA ALA A 518 1.89 -20.64 -11.98
C ALA A 518 2.97 -19.62 -12.41
N GLU A 519 3.04 -18.46 -11.74
CA GLU A 519 4.10 -17.46 -11.97
C GLU A 519 5.48 -18.03 -11.64
N ARG A 520 5.63 -18.78 -10.53
CA ARG A 520 6.88 -19.45 -10.16
C ARG A 520 7.27 -20.52 -11.17
N GLU A 521 6.32 -21.28 -11.71
CA GLU A 521 6.57 -22.28 -12.76
C GLU A 521 6.98 -21.61 -14.07
N GLN A 522 6.34 -20.50 -14.46
CA GLN A 522 6.74 -19.69 -15.61
C GLN A 522 8.17 -19.12 -15.46
N LEU A 523 8.50 -18.56 -14.29
CA LEU A 523 9.85 -18.06 -14.01
C LEU A 523 10.90 -19.17 -14.02
N ASN A 524 10.58 -20.35 -13.48
CA ASN A 524 11.47 -21.52 -13.56
C ASN A 524 11.69 -21.98 -15.01
N ALA A 525 10.64 -21.98 -15.83
CA ALA A 525 10.74 -22.32 -17.26
C ALA A 525 11.59 -21.28 -18.04
N GLN A 526 11.42 -19.98 -17.76
CA GLN A 526 12.25 -18.91 -18.32
C GLN A 526 13.73 -19.06 -17.90
N MET A 527 13.99 -19.35 -16.62
CA MET A 527 15.36 -19.59 -16.13
C MET A 527 16.00 -20.85 -16.73
N ALA A 528 15.22 -21.90 -17.00
CA ALA A 528 15.69 -23.09 -17.71
C ALA A 528 16.01 -22.77 -19.18
N GLN A 529 15.17 -21.98 -19.86
CA GLN A 529 15.40 -21.53 -21.24
C GLN A 529 16.66 -20.66 -21.34
N ILE A 530 16.85 -19.70 -20.43
CA ILE A 530 18.04 -18.83 -20.38
C ILE A 530 19.30 -19.67 -20.18
N ARG A 531 19.28 -20.66 -19.27
CA ARG A 531 20.41 -21.59 -19.08
C ARG A 531 20.73 -22.34 -20.37
N ALA A 532 19.73 -22.94 -21.01
CA ALA A 532 19.90 -23.68 -22.25
C ALA A 532 20.48 -22.81 -23.39
N SER A 533 20.03 -21.56 -23.54
CA SER A 533 20.66 -20.65 -24.52
C SER A 533 22.10 -20.29 -24.14
N THR A 534 22.40 -19.95 -22.88
CA THR A 534 23.78 -19.61 -22.49
C THR A 534 24.74 -20.80 -22.57
N GLU A 535 24.25 -22.03 -22.39
CA GLU A 535 25.07 -23.24 -22.55
C GLU A 535 25.38 -23.50 -24.03
N ALA A 536 24.40 -23.31 -24.93
CA ALA A 536 24.61 -23.36 -26.38
C ALA A 536 25.53 -22.22 -26.89
N ASP A 537 25.38 -21.00 -26.38
CA ASP A 537 26.27 -19.87 -26.70
C ASP A 537 27.71 -20.14 -26.26
N LEU A 538 27.90 -20.74 -25.07
CA LEU A 538 29.21 -21.15 -24.55
C LEU A 538 29.82 -22.32 -25.36
N GLU A 539 29.01 -23.26 -25.85
CA GLU A 539 29.47 -24.33 -26.73
C GLU A 539 29.90 -23.79 -28.10
N SER A 540 29.10 -22.89 -28.71
CA SER A 540 29.47 -22.21 -29.95
C SER A 540 30.75 -21.37 -29.79
N ALA A 541 30.90 -20.64 -28.68
CA ALA A 541 32.11 -19.87 -28.39
C ALA A 541 33.35 -20.76 -28.19
N ARG A 542 33.19 -21.96 -27.60
CA ARG A 542 34.26 -22.97 -27.52
C ARG A 542 34.63 -23.49 -28.90
N GLU A 543 33.66 -23.83 -29.76
CA GLU A 543 33.95 -24.22 -31.14
C GLU A 543 34.70 -23.13 -31.91
N GLU A 544 34.31 -21.85 -31.77
CA GLU A 544 35.00 -20.74 -32.41
C GLU A 544 36.42 -20.55 -31.87
N MET A 545 36.64 -20.68 -30.56
CA MET A 545 37.99 -20.73 -29.98
C MET A 545 38.83 -21.88 -30.57
N ASP A 546 38.24 -23.07 -30.73
CA ASP A 546 38.92 -24.25 -31.31
C ASP A 546 39.26 -24.05 -32.79
N ARG A 547 38.36 -23.44 -33.58
CA ARG A 547 38.59 -23.04 -34.97
C ARG A 547 39.71 -22.01 -35.06
N MET A 548 39.70 -20.98 -34.21
CA MET A 548 40.76 -19.96 -34.14
C MET A 548 42.11 -20.56 -33.69
N ALA A 549 42.12 -21.47 -32.72
CA ALA A 549 43.34 -22.15 -32.28
C ALA A 549 43.98 -22.97 -33.41
N ARG A 550 43.17 -23.67 -34.23
CA ARG A 550 43.63 -24.40 -35.42
C ARG A 550 44.16 -23.46 -36.51
N GLN A 551 43.50 -22.32 -36.74
CA GLN A 551 44.00 -21.28 -37.65
C GLN A 551 45.35 -20.70 -37.18
N VAL A 552 45.50 -20.42 -35.88
CA VAL A 552 46.76 -19.94 -35.29
C VAL A 552 47.86 -21.00 -35.36
N ALA A 553 47.53 -22.29 -35.28
CA ALA A 553 48.48 -23.37 -35.52
C ALA A 553 48.94 -23.42 -37.00
N SER A 554 48.00 -23.46 -37.95
CA SER A 554 48.31 -23.42 -39.40
C SER A 554 49.18 -22.23 -39.77
N ALA A 555 48.83 -21.02 -39.30
CA ALA A 555 49.59 -19.80 -39.55
C ALA A 555 50.99 -19.81 -38.92
N ARG A 556 51.25 -20.64 -37.89
CA ARG A 556 52.60 -20.84 -37.33
C ARG A 556 53.41 -21.82 -38.19
N GLU A 557 52.81 -22.93 -38.64
CA GLU A 557 53.46 -23.89 -39.54
C GLU A 557 53.79 -23.26 -40.91
N GLU A 558 52.87 -22.46 -41.46
CA GLU A 558 53.10 -21.63 -42.66
C GLU A 558 54.23 -20.63 -42.43
N ARG A 559 54.26 -19.94 -41.29
CA ARG A 559 55.33 -19.00 -40.96
C ARG A 559 56.69 -19.68 -40.79
N GLU A 560 56.76 -20.81 -40.10
CA GLU A 560 58.00 -21.58 -39.91
C GLU A 560 58.52 -22.09 -41.27
N THR A 561 57.62 -22.55 -42.13
CA THR A 561 57.94 -22.89 -43.53
C THR A 561 58.52 -21.69 -44.28
N ILE A 562 57.86 -20.51 -44.20
CA ILE A 562 58.33 -19.28 -44.85
C ILE A 562 59.69 -18.81 -44.29
N GLU A 563 59.93 -18.92 -42.99
CA GLU A 563 61.20 -18.54 -42.37
C GLU A 563 62.33 -19.49 -42.79
N SER A 564 62.05 -20.80 -42.91
CA SER A 564 62.99 -21.79 -43.46
C SER A 564 63.32 -21.51 -44.94
N ASP A 565 62.28 -21.23 -45.74
CA ASP A 565 62.42 -20.92 -47.17
C ASP A 565 63.18 -19.60 -47.39
N LEU A 566 62.97 -18.61 -46.53
CA LEU A 566 63.72 -17.36 -46.53
C LEU A 566 65.20 -17.58 -46.15
N ALA A 567 65.49 -18.41 -45.15
CA ALA A 567 66.85 -18.74 -44.75
C ALA A 567 67.60 -19.48 -45.87
N ALA A 568 66.97 -20.47 -46.51
CA ALA A 568 67.54 -21.18 -47.66
C ALA A 568 67.82 -20.23 -48.85
N ARG A 569 66.93 -19.28 -49.12
CA ARG A 569 67.14 -18.24 -50.14
C ARG A 569 68.27 -17.28 -49.77
N GLN A 570 68.43 -16.93 -48.48
CA GLN A 570 69.54 -16.11 -48.01
C GLN A 570 70.89 -16.84 -48.14
N GLU A 571 70.95 -18.13 -47.79
CA GLU A 571 72.15 -18.96 -47.97
C GLU A 571 72.52 -19.10 -49.45
N ALA A 572 71.54 -19.40 -50.32
CA ALA A 572 71.75 -19.46 -51.77
C ALA A 572 72.24 -18.12 -52.36
N ALA A 573 71.70 -16.99 -51.88
CA ALA A 573 72.16 -15.66 -52.28
C ALA A 573 73.59 -15.35 -51.79
N GLN A 574 73.95 -15.76 -50.58
CA GLN A 574 75.31 -15.63 -50.05
C GLN A 574 76.30 -16.51 -50.82
N ALA A 575 75.93 -17.75 -51.15
CA ALA A 575 76.72 -18.66 -51.97
C ALA A 575 76.94 -18.10 -53.38
N SER A 576 75.89 -17.55 -54.02
CA SER A 576 76.00 -16.85 -55.30
C SER A 576 76.92 -15.64 -55.22
N LEU A 577 76.82 -14.81 -54.17
CA LEU A 577 77.72 -13.69 -53.94
C LEU A 577 79.18 -14.12 -53.73
N ALA A 578 79.41 -15.25 -53.04
CA ALA A 578 80.74 -15.82 -52.86
C ALA A 578 81.32 -16.33 -54.19
N ALA A 579 80.51 -17.02 -55.01
CA ALA A 579 80.90 -17.48 -56.34
C ALA A 579 81.26 -16.29 -57.26
N THR A 580 80.42 -15.25 -57.33
CA THR A 580 80.68 -14.04 -58.12
C THR A 580 81.92 -13.28 -57.63
N ARG A 581 82.22 -13.29 -56.33
CA ARG A 581 83.48 -12.74 -55.79
C ARG A 581 84.70 -13.54 -56.24
N ALA A 582 84.65 -14.86 -56.15
CA ALA A 582 85.74 -15.74 -56.59
C ALA A 582 85.98 -15.66 -58.11
N GLU A 583 84.91 -15.56 -58.91
CA GLU A 583 84.99 -15.33 -60.36
C GLU A 583 85.63 -13.96 -60.66
N ARG A 584 85.19 -12.89 -59.98
CA ARG A 584 85.79 -11.55 -60.13
C ARG A 584 87.27 -11.54 -59.71
N GLU A 585 87.64 -12.27 -58.67
CA GLU A 585 89.04 -12.38 -58.24
C GLU A 585 89.89 -13.12 -59.26
N ARG A 586 89.37 -14.22 -59.83
CA ARG A 586 90.00 -14.94 -60.95
C ARG A 586 90.16 -14.05 -62.18
N LEU A 587 89.14 -13.27 -62.55
CA LEU A 587 89.20 -12.33 -63.67
C LEU A 587 90.20 -11.19 -63.40
N ASN A 588 90.33 -10.71 -62.16
CA ASN A 588 91.37 -9.74 -61.80
C ASN A 588 92.78 -10.36 -61.95
N GLN A 589 92.99 -11.61 -61.51
CA GLN A 589 94.25 -12.33 -61.68
C GLN A 589 94.60 -12.55 -63.16
N GLU A 590 93.60 -12.85 -64.00
CA GLU A 590 93.76 -12.98 -65.45
C GLU A 590 94.10 -11.63 -66.11
N VAL A 591 93.45 -10.53 -65.70
CA VAL A 591 93.79 -9.17 -66.16
C VAL A 591 95.21 -8.77 -65.77
N GLU A 592 95.69 -9.10 -64.57
CA GLU A 592 97.08 -8.84 -64.19
C GLU A 592 98.08 -9.75 -64.93
N ALA A 593 97.74 -11.02 -65.17
CA ALA A 593 98.56 -11.90 -66.01
C ALA A 593 98.68 -11.36 -67.44
N LEU A 594 97.58 -10.88 -68.03
CA LEU A 594 97.55 -10.23 -69.34
C LEU A 594 98.30 -8.89 -69.36
N ARG A 595 98.26 -8.10 -68.27
CA ARG A 595 99.10 -6.89 -68.13
C ARG A 595 100.59 -7.23 -68.13
N VAL A 596 101.00 -8.22 -67.34
CA VAL A 596 102.39 -8.70 -67.31
C VAL A 596 102.82 -9.24 -68.68
N GLU A 597 101.93 -9.95 -69.39
CA GLU A 597 102.22 -10.41 -70.75
C GLU A 597 102.32 -9.25 -71.75
N GLN A 598 101.45 -8.24 -71.67
CA GLN A 598 101.55 -7.03 -72.49
C GLN A 598 102.84 -6.26 -72.22
N SER A 599 103.24 -6.07 -70.95
CA SER A 599 104.53 -5.46 -70.61
C SER A 599 105.71 -6.27 -71.15
N ARG A 600 105.63 -7.61 -71.11
CA ARG A 600 106.65 -8.48 -71.69
C ARG A 600 106.71 -8.39 -73.22
N ARG A 601 105.56 -8.36 -73.90
CA ARG A 601 105.48 -8.16 -75.36
C ARG A 601 105.98 -6.78 -75.77
N ALA A 602 105.69 -5.74 -74.99
CA ALA A 602 106.21 -4.39 -75.20
C ALA A 602 107.74 -4.33 -75.05
N ALA A 603 108.29 -4.97 -74.02
CA ALA A 603 109.75 -5.12 -73.86
C ALA A 603 110.38 -5.92 -75.00
N GLN A 604 109.75 -7.02 -75.44
CA GLN A 604 110.22 -7.77 -76.63
C GLN A 604 110.15 -6.93 -77.91
N SER A 605 109.12 -6.08 -78.07
CA SER A 605 109.03 -5.14 -79.19
C SER A 605 110.14 -4.10 -79.15
N GLY A 606 110.44 -3.53 -77.97
CA GLY A 606 111.55 -2.59 -77.80
C GLY A 606 112.91 -3.22 -78.10
N ASN A 607 113.15 -4.45 -77.61
CA ASN A 607 114.37 -5.20 -77.93
C ASN A 607 114.48 -5.50 -79.44
N LEU A 608 113.37 -5.83 -80.12
CA LEU A 608 113.35 -6.06 -81.57
C LEU A 608 113.51 -4.76 -82.37
N GLU A 609 113.07 -3.62 -81.85
CA GLU A 609 113.26 -2.28 -82.44
C GLU A 609 114.70 -1.79 -82.26
N GLU A 610 115.34 -2.12 -81.13
CA GLU A 610 116.77 -1.92 -80.88
C GLU A 610 117.63 -2.85 -81.76
N GLU A 611 117.30 -4.14 -81.86
CA GLU A 611 117.96 -5.10 -82.77
C GLU A 611 117.78 -4.68 -84.23
N TYR A 612 116.57 -4.24 -84.64
CA TYR A 612 116.33 -3.70 -85.97
C TYR A 612 117.21 -2.47 -86.24
N THR A 613 117.26 -1.50 -85.31
CA THR A 613 118.14 -0.33 -85.40
C THR A 613 119.62 -0.74 -85.56
N GLN A 614 120.12 -1.67 -84.75
CA GLN A 614 121.49 -2.19 -84.87
C GLN A 614 121.74 -2.88 -86.22
N THR A 615 120.76 -3.63 -86.77
CA THR A 615 120.90 -4.21 -88.11
C THR A 615 120.86 -3.17 -89.24
N VAL A 616 120.15 -2.05 -89.05
CA VAL A 616 120.15 -0.92 -89.99
C VAL A 616 121.49 -0.19 -89.93
N GLU A 617 122.02 0.12 -88.74
CA GLU A 617 123.35 0.70 -88.57
C GLU A 617 124.45 -0.20 -89.15
N ALA A 618 124.37 -1.51 -88.94
CA ALA A 618 125.27 -2.48 -89.56
C ALA A 618 125.14 -2.52 -91.10
N LEU A 619 123.93 -2.38 -91.64
CA LEU A 619 123.68 -2.27 -93.08
C LEU A 619 124.25 -0.97 -93.67
N GLU A 620 124.22 0.14 -92.93
CA GLU A 620 124.83 1.40 -93.33
C GLU A 620 126.37 1.34 -93.24
N ALA A 621 126.92 0.70 -92.21
CA ALA A 621 128.36 0.41 -92.12
C ALA A 621 128.84 -0.45 -93.31
N VAL A 622 128.11 -1.52 -93.65
CA VAL A 622 128.41 -2.38 -94.82
C VAL A 622 128.23 -1.64 -96.15
N ARG A 623 127.28 -0.69 -96.25
CA ARG A 623 127.16 0.20 -97.43
C ARG A 623 128.35 1.17 -97.54
N ALA A 624 128.81 1.74 -96.43
CA ALA A 624 129.97 2.62 -96.40
C ALA A 624 131.28 1.85 -96.73
N GLU A 625 131.43 0.64 -96.19
CA GLU A 625 132.55 -0.26 -96.53
C GLU A 625 132.50 -0.69 -98.01
N ARG A 626 131.31 -0.97 -98.56
CA ARG A 626 131.14 -1.21 -100.00
C ARG A 626 131.52 0.03 -100.83
N GLN A 627 131.07 1.23 -100.49
CA GLN A 627 131.44 2.46 -101.21
C GLN A 627 132.95 2.70 -101.16
N ARG A 628 133.58 2.40 -100.02
CA ARG A 628 135.03 2.44 -99.88
C ARG A 628 135.70 1.43 -100.82
N LEU A 629 135.26 0.17 -100.83
CA LEU A 629 135.78 -0.86 -101.72
C LEU A 629 135.58 -0.51 -103.21
N GLU A 630 134.45 0.11 -103.56
CA GLU A 630 134.21 0.62 -104.92
C GLU A 630 135.22 1.73 -105.28
N SER A 631 135.52 2.65 -104.35
CA SER A 631 136.56 3.68 -104.55
C SER A 631 138.00 3.14 -104.57
N GLU A 632 138.28 2.05 -103.84
CA GLU A 632 139.58 1.36 -103.86
C GLU A 632 139.74 0.56 -105.18
N LEU A 633 138.64 0.03 -105.73
CA LEU A 633 138.61 -0.67 -107.02
C LEU A 633 138.74 0.31 -108.20
N GLU A 634 138.05 1.46 -108.17
CA GLU A 634 138.23 2.56 -109.13
C GLU A 634 139.69 3.08 -109.15
N ASN A 635 140.34 3.16 -107.98
CA ASN A 635 141.78 3.44 -107.87
C ASN A 635 142.66 2.33 -108.46
N MET A 636 142.25 1.06 -108.43
CA MET A 636 142.97 -0.03 -109.09
C MET A 636 142.79 -0.01 -110.61
N GLU A 637 141.59 0.31 -111.11
CA GLU A 637 141.33 0.46 -112.54
C GLU A 637 142.10 1.64 -113.13
N ALA A 638 142.17 2.78 -112.42
CA ALA A 638 143.04 3.90 -112.79
C ALA A 638 144.51 3.48 -112.93
N ARG A 639 145.03 2.70 -111.95
CA ARG A 639 146.41 2.16 -111.99
C ARG A 639 146.63 1.09 -113.07
N GLN A 640 145.62 0.30 -113.44
CA GLN A 640 145.72 -0.59 -114.61
C GLN A 640 145.75 0.21 -115.91
N SER A 641 144.89 1.22 -116.06
CA SER A 641 144.88 2.11 -117.22
C SER A 641 146.24 2.78 -117.43
N GLU A 642 146.81 3.35 -116.37
CA GLU A 642 148.14 3.96 -116.37
C GLU A 642 149.23 2.97 -116.82
N ARG A 643 149.24 1.75 -116.25
CA ARG A 643 150.19 0.68 -116.60
C ARG A 643 150.02 0.13 -118.02
N THR A 644 148.79 0.11 -118.57
CA THR A 644 148.59 -0.20 -120.00
C THR A 644 149.08 0.92 -120.92
N GLY A 645 149.02 2.17 -120.46
CA GLY A 645 149.58 3.32 -121.17
C GLY A 645 151.11 3.31 -121.23
N GLU A 646 151.79 2.78 -120.20
CA GLU A 646 153.24 2.57 -120.21
C GLU A 646 153.65 1.44 -121.17
N LEU A 647 153.02 0.26 -121.05
CA LEU A 647 153.30 -0.89 -121.92
C LEU A 647 153.07 -0.58 -123.41
N SER A 648 152.09 0.26 -123.74
CA SER A 648 151.85 0.67 -125.13
C SER A 648 152.93 1.59 -125.71
N ARG A 649 153.70 2.31 -124.88
CA ARG A 649 154.84 3.14 -125.32
C ARG A 649 156.12 2.34 -125.48
N GLU A 650 156.31 1.32 -124.64
CA GLU A 650 157.47 0.42 -124.70
C GLU A 650 157.47 -0.43 -126.00
N TYR A 651 156.28 -0.77 -126.50
CA TYR A 651 156.11 -1.54 -127.74
C TYR A 651 156.39 -0.74 -129.03
N GLU A 652 156.20 0.59 -129.04
CA GLU A 652 156.47 1.41 -130.22
C GLU A 652 157.97 1.67 -130.45
N GLN A 653 158.82 1.56 -129.41
CA GLN A 653 160.27 1.76 -129.52
C GLN A 653 161.06 0.54 -130.06
N THR A 654 160.41 -0.56 -130.44
CA THR A 654 161.09 -1.81 -130.84
C THR A 654 160.88 -2.27 -132.28
N VAL A 655 160.17 -1.51 -133.14
CA VAL A 655 159.74 -1.99 -134.48
C VAL A 655 160.05 -1.06 -135.68
N ALA A 656 160.49 0.19 -135.47
CA ALA A 656 160.88 1.11 -136.57
C ALA A 656 162.04 2.06 -136.20
#